data_AF-A0A7W9LNT8-F1
#
_entry.id   AF-A0A7W9LNT8-F1
#
_cell.length_a   1.000
_cell.length_b   1.000
_cell.length_c   1.000
_cell.angle_alpha   90.00
_cell.angle_beta   90.00
_cell.angle_gamma   90.00
#
_symmetry.space_group_name_H-M   'P 1'
#
loop_
_entity.id
_entity.type
_entity.pdbx_description
1 polymer ?
#
loop_
_entity_poly.entity_id
_entity_poly.type
_entity_poly.pdbx_seq_one_letter_code
_entity_poly.pdbx_strand_id
1 'polypeptide(L)'
;MPAAQAAGIDIMVYIVPPSECFLRPEPHLDGRCSRPFDMDYVAWARAIAELSVEFPNVKSWGIDDFLSGPVNQALFTPEYLAEVRAAQDAVNPDLKWYVTLYHGEINPESMERIDGALDGVIYPYNSIANTIDPTELEYRLDTALEVTQPAGQELVLLVYNGRFLDGIIHPDERYAAEVLDRAEPYVRDGRITGVIAYAGPIDLDKHAPSWDHWGHTGYGSLSLSVSNFVSTANGAFASASQVVAVDPAAGTKTLSFRHHDPDEGGLTGYQFKQVLVNGEVVWNQDIVGDARDTWIDATVDLTDALAGLTEATVTFRLYHQTGIGWWPHDLRIDDVTGSGLTVVNGGFETPSDWTMNRSGPNMQPYIDVYHPDRPTRVFNEISAGYARYQGLPFAPVRGGDWPSLRTSPENRAMYGNGRLEFTVPANTPVPAGTCASVWQQVDVEPGLPRYEIDFWHADPYQVKYDQYFKQILIDGDVLWDRDAGDWWPWFYMQGSEHQGAINATEFVQGKDSVKLEFRFLHQERRPGARHRVRRRRRPHHRPRPGQRRLRERLRLDGGAVRAHHGGGRGARPVRGRRRDGAAGERGRPGHRRRRHLPRRRGGDRPGERAAGRIAVRVRRDGDRPDPLVRRGVGGDDGHASHGACRRQRHDGRGRPRPRHDHRPGAAHRQRHERRPEPAGRVDHHRAAHLHRQRSRGDRRPQRHPRPHARRVPGFLAATIPSALGMITFTTESRAPLGLQA
;
A
#
# COMPACT_ATOMS: atom_id res chain seq x y z
N MET A 1 -3.58 -11.49 -22.58
CA MET A 1 -3.80 -12.94 -22.72
C MET A 1 -2.81 -13.60 -23.68
N PRO A 2 -2.69 -13.23 -24.98
CA PRO A 2 -1.85 -13.97 -25.94
C PRO A 2 -0.36 -14.01 -25.56
N ALA A 3 0.18 -12.89 -25.06
CA ALA A 3 1.58 -12.82 -24.63
C ALA A 3 1.89 -13.78 -23.46
N ALA A 4 0.95 -13.93 -22.51
CA ALA A 4 1.10 -14.86 -21.40
C ALA A 4 1.02 -16.31 -21.89
N GLN A 5 0.09 -16.62 -22.80
CA GLN A 5 -0.01 -17.95 -23.39
C GLN A 5 1.27 -18.33 -24.15
N ALA A 6 1.83 -17.40 -24.94
CA ALA A 6 3.10 -17.60 -25.63
C ALA A 6 4.27 -17.82 -24.66
N ALA A 7 4.18 -17.27 -23.45
CA ALA A 7 5.16 -17.45 -22.37
C ALA A 7 4.86 -18.67 -21.47
N GLY A 8 3.79 -19.42 -21.72
CA GLY A 8 3.37 -20.54 -20.86
C GLY A 8 2.88 -20.10 -19.47
N ILE A 9 2.37 -18.87 -19.35
CA ILE A 9 1.87 -18.29 -18.11
C ILE A 9 0.34 -18.46 -18.05
N ASP A 10 -0.10 -19.15 -16.99
CA ASP A 10 -1.50 -19.22 -16.60
C ASP A 10 -1.96 -17.94 -15.90
N ILE A 11 -3.24 -17.63 -16.03
CA ILE A 11 -3.84 -16.37 -15.61
C ILE A 11 -5.02 -16.63 -14.68
N MET A 12 -5.00 -15.93 -13.56
CA MET A 12 -6.15 -15.69 -12.70
C MET A 12 -6.67 -14.27 -12.96
N VAL A 13 -7.93 -14.13 -13.39
CA VAL A 13 -8.55 -12.80 -13.54
C VAL A 13 -9.01 -12.31 -12.17
N TYR A 14 -8.66 -11.09 -11.79
CA TYR A 14 -8.98 -10.55 -10.46
C TYR A 14 -9.92 -9.36 -10.58
N ILE A 15 -10.99 -9.33 -9.78
CA ILE A 15 -11.99 -8.25 -9.77
C ILE A 15 -12.25 -7.73 -8.36
N VAL A 16 -12.71 -6.48 -8.26
CA VAL A 16 -12.93 -5.83 -6.96
C VAL A 16 -14.33 -6.14 -6.39
N PRO A 17 -14.49 -6.13 -5.06
CA PRO A 17 -15.78 -6.32 -4.38
C PRO A 17 -16.63 -5.04 -4.36
N PRO A 18 -17.88 -5.10 -3.87
CA PRO A 18 -18.75 -3.93 -3.70
C PRO A 18 -18.18 -2.84 -2.78
N SER A 19 -17.46 -3.22 -1.72
CA SER A 19 -16.80 -2.31 -0.77
C SER A 19 -15.79 -1.40 -1.46
N GLU A 20 -15.20 -1.89 -2.54
CA GLU A 20 -14.29 -1.14 -3.39
C GLU A 20 -15.01 -0.50 -4.57
N CYS A 21 -16.25 -0.86 -4.90
CA CYS A 21 -16.98 -0.26 -6.01
C CYS A 21 -17.77 0.99 -5.59
N PHE A 22 -17.20 2.17 -5.87
CA PHE A 22 -17.88 3.45 -5.64
C PHE A 22 -18.48 4.02 -6.92
N LEU A 23 -19.76 3.72 -7.18
CA LEU A 23 -20.51 4.32 -8.28
C LEU A 23 -21.01 5.72 -7.88
N ARG A 24 -20.12 6.72 -7.94
CA ARG A 24 -20.50 8.13 -7.73
C ARG A 24 -20.82 8.82 -9.05
N PRO A 25 -21.73 9.81 -9.06
CA PRO A 25 -22.09 10.52 -10.29
C PRO A 25 -20.98 11.43 -10.83
N GLU A 26 -19.96 11.74 -10.04
CA GLU A 26 -18.78 12.52 -10.42
C GLU A 26 -17.73 11.63 -11.13
N PRO A 27 -17.26 11.95 -12.35
CA PRO A 27 -16.33 11.09 -13.12
C PRO A 27 -15.03 10.72 -12.41
N HIS A 28 -14.46 11.61 -11.61
CA HIS A 28 -13.25 11.35 -10.82
C HIS A 28 -13.49 10.47 -9.59
N LEU A 29 -14.76 10.23 -9.23
CA LEU A 29 -15.17 9.33 -8.17
C LEU A 29 -15.82 8.05 -8.71
N ASP A 30 -15.99 7.94 -10.03
CA ASP A 30 -16.59 6.81 -10.76
C ASP A 30 -15.49 5.92 -11.35
N GLY A 31 -14.62 5.39 -10.49
CA GLY A 31 -13.34 4.81 -10.93
C GLY A 31 -13.01 3.40 -10.45
N ARG A 32 -13.66 2.90 -9.39
CA ARG A 32 -13.11 1.73 -8.69
C ARG A 32 -13.70 0.39 -9.07
N CYS A 33 -14.91 0.37 -9.61
CA CYS A 33 -15.56 -0.88 -9.96
C CYS A 33 -14.84 -1.55 -11.13
N SER A 34 -14.69 -2.87 -11.11
CA SER A 34 -14.25 -3.61 -12.28
C SER A 34 -15.21 -3.33 -13.45
N ARG A 35 -14.65 -2.95 -14.60
CA ARG A 35 -15.41 -2.58 -15.81
C ARG A 35 -15.26 -3.66 -16.88
N PRO A 36 -16.32 -4.00 -17.63
CA PRO A 36 -17.46 -3.13 -17.94
C PRO A 36 -18.76 -3.41 -17.17
N PHE A 37 -18.78 -4.40 -16.27
CA PHE A 37 -20.03 -4.88 -15.63
C PHE A 37 -20.27 -4.31 -14.23
N ASP A 38 -19.36 -3.52 -13.68
CA ASP A 38 -19.45 -2.95 -12.33
C ASP A 38 -19.67 -4.08 -11.30
N MET A 39 -20.73 -4.00 -10.50
CA MET A 39 -21.11 -5.01 -9.49
C MET A 39 -21.99 -6.15 -10.03
N ASP A 40 -22.13 -6.29 -11.35
CA ASP A 40 -22.88 -7.41 -11.94
C ASP A 40 -21.97 -8.64 -12.05
N TYR A 41 -21.77 -9.32 -10.91
CA TYR A 41 -20.87 -10.47 -10.79
C TYR A 41 -21.31 -11.68 -11.63
N VAL A 42 -22.61 -11.79 -11.93
CA VAL A 42 -23.16 -12.82 -12.82
C VAL A 42 -22.71 -12.56 -14.26
N ALA A 43 -22.73 -11.29 -14.70
CA ALA A 43 -22.19 -10.91 -16.00
C ALA A 43 -20.67 -11.09 -16.06
N TRP A 44 -19.95 -10.79 -14.97
CA TRP A 44 -18.52 -11.06 -14.87
C TRP A 44 -18.17 -12.53 -15.00
N ALA A 45 -18.81 -13.40 -14.23
CA ALA A 45 -18.60 -14.84 -14.28
C ALA A 45 -18.78 -15.40 -15.69
N ARG A 46 -19.87 -15.00 -16.38
CA ARG A 46 -20.11 -15.40 -17.77
C ARG A 46 -19.01 -14.90 -18.71
N ALA A 47 -18.66 -13.62 -18.64
CA ALA A 47 -17.68 -13.02 -19.55
C ALA A 47 -16.26 -13.60 -19.35
N ILE A 48 -15.86 -13.88 -18.10
CA ILE A 48 -14.57 -14.51 -17.80
C ILE A 48 -14.60 -15.98 -18.24
N ALA A 49 -15.72 -16.69 -18.07
CA ALA A 49 -15.87 -18.05 -18.60
C ALA A 49 -15.76 -18.07 -20.13
N GLU A 50 -16.41 -17.15 -20.84
CA GLU A 50 -16.28 -17.00 -22.30
C GLU A 50 -14.82 -16.71 -22.69
N LEU A 51 -14.15 -15.82 -21.96
CA LEU A 51 -12.73 -15.52 -22.16
C LEU A 51 -11.83 -16.73 -21.95
N SER A 52 -12.15 -17.60 -20.99
CA SER A 52 -11.37 -18.82 -20.71
C SER A 52 -11.49 -19.89 -21.78
N VAL A 53 -12.61 -19.92 -22.51
CA VAL A 53 -12.77 -20.79 -23.68
C VAL A 53 -11.92 -20.27 -24.85
N GLU A 54 -11.84 -18.94 -25.02
CA GLU A 54 -11.00 -18.32 -26.04
C GLU A 54 -9.50 -18.43 -25.72
N PHE A 55 -9.13 -18.26 -24.45
CA PHE A 55 -7.75 -18.30 -23.98
C PHE A 55 -7.59 -19.38 -22.89
N PRO A 56 -7.17 -20.61 -23.26
CA PRO A 56 -7.08 -21.74 -22.33
C PRO A 56 -6.09 -21.56 -21.18
N ASN A 57 -5.23 -20.55 -21.23
CA ASN A 57 -4.34 -20.19 -20.13
C ASN A 57 -5.04 -19.28 -19.08
N VAL A 58 -6.29 -18.87 -19.27
CA VAL A 58 -7.12 -18.33 -18.18
C VAL A 58 -7.67 -19.52 -17.40
N LYS A 59 -7.11 -19.76 -16.22
CA LYS A 59 -7.40 -20.95 -15.39
C LYS A 59 -8.38 -20.67 -14.27
N SER A 60 -8.45 -19.41 -13.84
CA SER A 60 -9.25 -19.04 -12.69
C SER A 60 -9.62 -17.57 -12.68
N TRP A 61 -10.46 -17.21 -11.73
CA TRP A 61 -10.69 -15.82 -11.36
C TRP A 61 -11.00 -15.70 -9.86
N GLY A 62 -10.92 -14.48 -9.34
CA GLY A 62 -11.31 -14.22 -7.96
C GLY A 62 -11.74 -12.80 -7.67
N ILE A 63 -12.33 -12.64 -6.48
CA ILE A 63 -12.84 -11.37 -5.96
C ILE A 63 -12.05 -10.99 -4.72
N ASP A 64 -11.50 -9.77 -4.71
CA ASP A 64 -10.76 -9.22 -3.57
C ASP A 64 -11.66 -8.95 -2.37
N ASP A 65 -11.07 -8.88 -1.17
CA ASP A 65 -11.71 -8.36 0.05
C ASP A 65 -13.16 -8.88 0.27
N PHE A 66 -13.39 -10.15 -0.02
CA PHE A 66 -14.71 -10.66 -0.41
C PHE A 66 -15.76 -10.55 0.69
N LEU A 67 -15.41 -10.74 1.96
CA LEU A 67 -16.30 -10.53 3.11
C LEU A 67 -15.97 -9.28 3.94
N SER A 68 -15.06 -8.45 3.43
CA SER A 68 -14.60 -7.23 4.11
C SER A 68 -15.71 -6.18 4.16
N GLY A 69 -16.37 -6.12 5.31
CA GLY A 69 -17.39 -5.14 5.63
C GLY A 69 -18.83 -5.51 5.23
N PRO A 70 -19.82 -4.78 5.77
CA PRO A 70 -21.23 -5.18 5.73
C PRO A 70 -21.84 -5.13 4.33
N VAL A 71 -21.34 -4.28 3.43
CA VAL A 71 -21.88 -4.17 2.06
C VAL A 71 -21.59 -5.41 1.22
N ASN A 72 -20.41 -6.02 1.41
CA ASN A 72 -20.02 -7.23 0.71
C ASN A 72 -20.82 -8.41 1.22
N GLN A 73 -20.87 -8.57 2.55
CA GLN A 73 -21.61 -9.66 3.20
C GLN A 73 -23.11 -9.64 2.85
N ALA A 74 -23.70 -8.46 2.68
CA ALA A 74 -25.10 -8.34 2.28
C ALA A 74 -25.35 -8.77 0.81
N LEU A 75 -24.37 -8.63 -0.08
CA LEU A 75 -24.50 -9.03 -1.48
C LEU A 75 -24.21 -10.52 -1.68
N PHE A 76 -23.10 -11.00 -1.12
CA PHE A 76 -22.57 -12.35 -1.32
C PHE A 76 -23.26 -13.38 -0.43
N THR A 77 -24.57 -13.50 -0.64
CA THR A 77 -25.43 -14.54 -0.07
C THR A 77 -25.23 -15.88 -0.80
N PRO A 78 -25.42 -17.04 -0.15
CA PRO A 78 -25.31 -18.35 -0.80
C PRO A 78 -26.11 -18.46 -2.10
N GLU A 79 -27.33 -17.90 -2.14
CA GLU A 79 -28.19 -17.92 -3.32
C GLU A 79 -27.60 -17.10 -4.47
N TYR A 80 -26.99 -15.96 -4.18
CA TYR A 80 -26.34 -15.15 -5.20
C TYR A 80 -25.05 -15.81 -5.70
N LEU A 81 -24.27 -16.45 -4.83
CA LEU A 81 -23.08 -17.19 -5.22
C LEU A 81 -23.42 -18.37 -6.13
N ALA A 82 -24.51 -19.09 -5.85
CA ALA A 82 -25.03 -20.13 -6.73
C ALA A 82 -25.45 -19.57 -8.11
N GLU A 83 -26.04 -18.37 -8.18
CA GLU A 83 -26.38 -17.70 -9.45
C GLU A 83 -25.12 -17.36 -10.25
N VAL A 84 -24.09 -16.84 -9.59
CA VAL A 84 -22.79 -16.51 -10.20
C VAL A 84 -22.11 -17.78 -10.72
N ARG A 85 -22.03 -18.83 -9.91
CA ARG A 85 -21.45 -20.14 -10.29
C ARG A 85 -22.20 -20.76 -11.48
N ALA A 86 -23.54 -20.78 -11.44
CA ALA A 86 -24.33 -21.32 -12.55
C ALA A 86 -24.10 -20.56 -13.87
N ALA A 87 -23.86 -19.25 -13.82
CA ALA A 87 -23.56 -18.47 -15.01
C ALA A 87 -22.18 -18.78 -15.62
N GLN A 88 -21.18 -19.06 -14.78
CA GLN A 88 -19.88 -19.58 -15.20
C GLN A 88 -20.01 -20.98 -15.81
N ASP A 89 -20.59 -21.92 -15.06
CA ASP A 89 -20.62 -23.34 -15.42
C ASP A 89 -21.42 -23.62 -16.69
N ALA A 90 -22.38 -22.75 -17.01
CA ALA A 90 -23.10 -22.78 -18.29
C ALA A 90 -22.18 -22.53 -19.50
N VAL A 91 -20.98 -21.99 -19.30
CA VAL A 91 -19.99 -21.70 -20.35
C VAL A 91 -18.73 -22.56 -20.18
N ASN A 92 -18.11 -22.55 -19.00
CA ASN A 92 -16.91 -23.34 -18.70
C ASN A 92 -16.96 -23.85 -17.24
N PRO A 93 -17.39 -25.11 -17.00
CA PRO A 93 -17.44 -25.69 -15.66
C PRO A 93 -16.06 -26.01 -15.06
N ASP A 94 -15.00 -26.02 -15.87
CA ASP A 94 -13.62 -26.28 -15.41
C ASP A 94 -12.91 -24.99 -14.95
N LEU A 95 -13.50 -23.81 -15.19
CA LEU A 95 -12.94 -22.54 -14.73
C LEU A 95 -13.04 -22.45 -13.21
N LYS A 96 -11.90 -22.25 -12.53
CA LYS A 96 -11.85 -22.16 -11.07
C LYS A 96 -12.27 -20.78 -10.56
N TRP A 97 -13.02 -20.73 -9.46
CA TRP A 97 -13.42 -19.47 -8.82
C TRP A 97 -12.97 -19.40 -7.36
N TYR A 98 -12.17 -18.39 -7.04
CA TYR A 98 -11.63 -18.14 -5.71
C TYR A 98 -12.14 -16.82 -5.13
N VAL A 99 -12.02 -16.67 -3.81
CA VAL A 99 -12.27 -15.40 -3.12
C VAL A 99 -11.21 -15.10 -2.08
N THR A 100 -10.98 -13.82 -1.85
CA THR A 100 -10.03 -13.37 -0.85
C THR A 100 -10.69 -13.28 0.51
N LEU A 101 -10.16 -14.01 1.50
CA LEU A 101 -10.58 -13.96 2.90
C LEU A 101 -9.35 -13.77 3.80
N TYR A 102 -9.43 -12.79 4.71
CA TYR A 102 -8.39 -12.62 5.75
C TYR A 102 -8.51 -13.68 6.83
N HIS A 103 -7.46 -13.83 7.65
CA HIS A 103 -7.38 -14.88 8.68
C HIS A 103 -8.62 -14.96 9.58
N GLY A 104 -9.13 -13.83 10.08
CA GLY A 104 -10.34 -13.81 10.92
C GLY A 104 -11.65 -14.09 10.16
N GLU A 105 -11.64 -13.98 8.84
CA GLU A 105 -12.77 -14.28 7.96
C GLU A 105 -12.79 -15.74 7.52
N ILE A 106 -11.68 -16.48 7.66
CA ILE A 106 -11.63 -17.93 7.39
C ILE A 106 -12.12 -18.67 8.64
N ASN A 107 -13.40 -19.02 8.67
CA ASN A 107 -14.05 -19.67 9.80
C ASN A 107 -15.23 -20.55 9.31
N PRO A 108 -15.81 -21.40 10.17
CA PRO A 108 -16.86 -22.32 9.72
C PRO A 108 -18.08 -21.64 9.08
N GLU A 109 -18.47 -20.44 9.56
CA GLU A 109 -19.62 -19.71 9.02
C GLU A 109 -19.34 -19.22 7.59
N SER A 110 -18.13 -18.69 7.33
CA SER A 110 -17.76 -18.28 5.97
C SER A 110 -17.61 -19.46 5.03
N MET A 111 -17.10 -20.60 5.50
CA MET A 111 -17.01 -21.82 4.69
C MET A 111 -18.40 -22.34 4.32
N GLU A 112 -19.35 -22.38 5.27
CA GLU A 112 -20.75 -22.73 4.99
C GLU A 112 -21.37 -21.78 3.97
N ARG A 113 -21.05 -20.48 4.04
CA ARG A 113 -21.56 -19.48 3.09
C ARG A 113 -21.08 -19.71 1.65
N ILE A 114 -19.83 -20.15 1.47
CA ILE A 114 -19.23 -20.34 0.14
C ILE A 114 -19.32 -21.78 -0.38
N ASP A 115 -19.80 -22.70 0.46
CA ASP A 115 -19.89 -24.12 0.13
C ASP A 115 -20.67 -24.38 -1.17
N GLY A 116 -20.14 -25.27 -1.99
CA GLY A 116 -20.70 -25.65 -3.29
C GLY A 116 -20.69 -24.58 -4.40
N ALA A 117 -20.31 -23.33 -4.11
CA ALA A 117 -20.22 -22.28 -5.13
C ALA A 117 -18.77 -21.97 -5.55
N LEU A 118 -17.82 -22.04 -4.61
CA LEU A 118 -16.42 -21.66 -4.81
C LEU A 118 -15.49 -22.86 -4.77
N ASP A 119 -14.37 -22.73 -5.48
CA ASP A 119 -13.29 -23.73 -5.51
C ASP A 119 -12.27 -23.53 -4.39
N GLY A 120 -12.11 -22.30 -3.90
CA GLY A 120 -11.20 -22.05 -2.79
C GLY A 120 -11.07 -20.61 -2.33
N VAL A 121 -10.13 -20.43 -1.43
CA VAL A 121 -9.81 -19.18 -0.75
C VAL A 121 -8.40 -18.72 -1.11
N ILE A 122 -8.27 -17.45 -1.45
CA ILE A 122 -7.00 -16.73 -1.44
C ILE A 122 -6.86 -16.11 -0.06
N TYR A 123 -5.77 -16.43 0.64
CA TYR A 123 -5.52 -15.96 1.99
C TYR A 123 -4.38 -14.93 2.00
N PRO A 124 -4.67 -13.62 2.12
CA PRO A 124 -3.65 -12.59 2.32
C PRO A 124 -3.02 -12.73 3.69
N TYR A 125 -1.74 -13.06 3.72
CA TYR A 125 -0.97 -13.06 4.95
C TYR A 125 -0.52 -11.65 5.31
N ASN A 126 -1.22 -11.05 6.27
CA ASN A 126 -0.78 -9.85 6.98
C ASN A 126 -0.77 -10.13 8.50
N SER A 127 0.39 -10.00 9.14
CA SER A 127 0.49 -10.23 10.59
C SER A 127 -0.05 -9.01 11.36
N ILE A 128 -1.37 -8.81 11.40
CA ILE A 128 -2.02 -7.68 12.09
C ILE A 128 -1.53 -6.31 11.54
N ALA A 129 -1.77 -6.07 10.24
CA ALA A 129 -1.25 -4.91 9.50
C ALA A 129 0.30 -4.84 9.41
N ASN A 130 0.99 -5.93 9.73
CA ASN A 130 2.42 -6.12 9.52
C ASN A 130 2.68 -6.93 8.24
N THR A 131 3.68 -6.51 7.46
CA THR A 131 4.15 -7.23 6.26
C THR A 131 5.66 -7.49 6.25
N ILE A 132 6.31 -7.36 7.41
CA ILE A 132 7.76 -7.63 7.59
C ILE A 132 8.03 -8.78 8.56
N ASP A 133 6.99 -9.43 9.08
CA ASP A 133 7.12 -10.48 10.10
C ASP A 133 6.49 -11.79 9.64
N PRO A 134 7.31 -12.81 9.35
CA PRO A 134 6.83 -14.10 8.87
C PRO A 134 6.54 -15.09 10.02
N THR A 135 6.72 -14.70 11.29
CA THR A 135 6.75 -15.64 12.42
C THR A 135 5.41 -16.33 12.74
N GLU A 136 4.28 -15.75 12.34
CA GLU A 136 2.96 -16.34 12.56
C GLU A 136 2.44 -17.15 11.36
N LEU A 137 3.20 -17.24 10.26
CA LEU A 137 2.70 -17.83 9.02
C LEU A 137 2.22 -19.26 9.19
N GLU A 138 3.03 -20.15 9.76
CA GLU A 138 2.67 -21.57 9.89
C GLU A 138 1.42 -21.77 10.75
N TYR A 139 1.34 -21.08 11.90
CA TYR A 139 0.16 -21.12 12.77
C TYR A 139 -1.10 -20.64 12.04
N ARG A 140 -1.00 -19.57 11.25
CA ARG A 140 -2.15 -19.04 10.51
C ARG A 140 -2.56 -19.92 9.33
N LEU A 141 -1.61 -20.55 8.65
CA LEU A 141 -1.90 -21.55 7.63
C LEU A 141 -2.57 -22.79 8.23
N ASP A 142 -2.04 -23.33 9.33
CA ASP A 142 -2.61 -24.50 9.99
C ASP A 142 -4.06 -24.22 10.44
N THR A 143 -4.32 -23.07 11.07
CA THR A 143 -5.68 -22.69 11.50
C THR A 143 -6.63 -22.42 10.34
N ALA A 144 -6.15 -21.85 9.23
CA ALA A 144 -6.97 -21.72 8.01
C ALA A 144 -7.33 -23.11 7.44
N LEU A 145 -6.35 -24.02 7.37
CA LEU A 145 -6.52 -25.38 6.85
C LEU A 145 -7.45 -26.24 7.69
N GLU A 146 -7.48 -26.05 9.02
CA GLU A 146 -8.45 -26.72 9.91
C GLU A 146 -9.90 -26.48 9.51
N VAL A 147 -10.18 -25.35 8.84
CA VAL A 147 -11.52 -24.97 8.40
C VAL A 147 -11.72 -25.22 6.91
N THR A 148 -10.74 -24.90 6.06
CA THR A 148 -10.90 -25.03 4.60
C THR A 148 -10.85 -26.49 4.14
N GLN A 149 -9.99 -27.33 4.73
CA GLN A 149 -9.84 -28.73 4.29
C GLN A 149 -11.11 -29.56 4.51
N PRO A 150 -11.78 -29.53 5.69
CA PRO A 150 -13.03 -30.26 5.87
C PRO A 150 -14.17 -29.74 4.98
N ALA A 151 -14.13 -28.46 4.59
CA ALA A 151 -15.07 -27.85 3.65
C ALA A 151 -14.73 -28.15 2.17
N GLY A 152 -13.64 -28.88 1.91
CA GLY A 152 -13.19 -29.19 0.55
C GLY A 152 -12.74 -27.96 -0.25
N GLN A 153 -12.42 -26.85 0.44
CA GLN A 153 -11.99 -25.61 -0.18
C GLN A 153 -10.47 -25.61 -0.38
N GLU A 154 -10.03 -25.28 -1.59
CA GLU A 154 -8.61 -25.04 -1.86
C GLU A 154 -8.12 -23.81 -1.10
N LEU A 155 -6.82 -23.76 -0.77
CA LEU A 155 -6.21 -22.61 -0.12
C LEU A 155 -5.01 -22.13 -0.93
N VAL A 156 -4.99 -20.86 -1.32
CA VAL A 156 -3.88 -20.18 -1.97
C VAL A 156 -3.36 -19.11 -1.03
N LEU A 157 -2.09 -19.17 -0.66
CA LEU A 157 -1.47 -18.14 0.17
C LEU A 157 -1.15 -16.92 -0.70
N LEU A 158 -1.49 -15.71 -0.25
CA LEU A 158 -1.06 -14.46 -0.86
C LEU A 158 -0.10 -13.74 0.08
N VAL A 159 1.10 -13.42 -0.41
CA VAL A 159 2.19 -12.81 0.36
C VAL A 159 2.44 -11.40 -0.17
N TYR A 160 2.52 -10.40 0.71
CA TYR A 160 2.92 -9.05 0.34
C TYR A 160 4.44 -8.97 0.11
N ASN A 161 4.88 -8.83 -1.13
CA ASN A 161 6.30 -8.74 -1.48
C ASN A 161 6.69 -7.37 -2.08
N GLY A 162 5.90 -6.35 -1.86
CA GLY A 162 6.22 -4.98 -2.27
C GLY A 162 5.63 -4.01 -1.28
N ARG A 163 5.75 -2.71 -1.58
CA ARG A 163 5.21 -1.64 -0.74
C ARG A 163 3.72 -1.87 -0.46
N PHE A 164 3.42 -2.34 0.74
CA PHE A 164 2.05 -2.51 1.23
C PHE A 164 1.55 -1.16 1.73
N LEU A 165 0.36 -0.76 1.29
CA LEU A 165 -0.17 0.58 1.53
C LEU A 165 -0.49 0.87 2.99
N ASP A 166 -0.52 -0.12 3.90
CA ASP A 166 -0.77 0.15 5.32
C ASP A 166 0.41 -0.21 6.23
N GLY A 167 1.49 -0.77 5.67
CA GLY A 167 2.70 -1.13 6.42
C GLY A 167 3.64 0.07 6.56
N ILE A 168 4.05 0.38 7.78
CA ILE A 168 5.06 1.42 8.06
C ILE A 168 6.41 1.02 7.46
N ILE A 169 6.82 -0.21 7.72
CA ILE A 169 8.04 -0.80 7.16
C ILE A 169 7.64 -1.64 5.96
N HIS A 170 8.39 -1.49 4.87
CA HIS A 170 8.14 -2.23 3.64
C HIS A 170 8.75 -3.63 3.70
N PRO A 171 8.08 -4.64 3.11
CA PRO A 171 8.69 -5.94 2.87
C PRO A 171 10.02 -5.78 2.13
N ASP A 172 11.07 -6.42 2.65
CA ASP A 172 12.37 -6.51 2.00
C ASP A 172 12.63 -7.94 1.51
N GLU A 173 13.82 -8.18 0.96
CA GLU A 173 14.22 -9.48 0.47
C GLU A 173 14.29 -10.54 1.59
N ARG A 174 14.64 -10.15 2.82
CA ARG A 174 14.69 -11.10 3.95
C ARG A 174 13.31 -11.61 4.30
N TYR A 175 12.34 -10.70 4.42
CA TYR A 175 10.95 -11.09 4.63
C TYR A 175 10.46 -11.99 3.49
N ALA A 176 10.71 -11.61 2.24
CA ALA A 176 10.29 -12.38 1.08
C ALA A 176 10.89 -13.79 1.07
N ALA A 177 12.18 -13.93 1.41
CA ALA A 177 12.83 -15.23 1.53
C ALA A 177 12.22 -16.07 2.66
N GLU A 178 12.13 -15.51 3.87
CA GLU A 178 11.66 -16.24 5.06
C GLU A 178 10.20 -16.68 4.95
N VAL A 179 9.31 -15.84 4.45
CA VAL A 179 7.89 -16.18 4.30
C VAL A 179 7.68 -17.28 3.25
N LEU A 180 8.47 -17.29 2.18
CA LEU A 180 8.42 -18.33 1.15
C LEU A 180 9.05 -19.65 1.65
N ASP A 181 10.14 -19.58 2.40
CA ASP A 181 10.73 -20.77 3.03
C ASP A 181 9.76 -21.46 3.99
N ARG A 182 9.02 -20.68 4.79
CA ARG A 182 7.99 -21.20 5.70
C ARG A 182 6.78 -21.77 4.97
N ALA A 183 6.42 -21.21 3.80
CA ALA A 183 5.33 -21.72 2.98
C ALA A 183 5.71 -22.99 2.19
N GLU A 184 6.99 -23.21 1.90
CA GLU A 184 7.47 -24.33 1.07
C GLU A 184 6.88 -25.69 1.46
N PRO A 185 6.90 -26.13 2.74
CA PRO A 185 6.38 -27.43 3.10
C PRO A 185 4.91 -27.62 2.74
N TYR A 186 4.08 -26.58 2.93
CA TYR A 186 2.65 -26.59 2.65
C TYR A 186 2.34 -26.69 1.15
N VAL A 187 3.16 -26.06 0.31
CA VAL A 187 3.03 -26.17 -1.15
C VAL A 187 3.45 -27.56 -1.60
N ARG A 188 4.60 -28.06 -1.12
CA ARG A 188 5.20 -29.32 -1.58
C ARG A 188 4.40 -30.55 -1.17
N ASP A 189 3.76 -30.53 -0.01
CA ASP A 189 2.87 -31.61 0.43
C ASP A 189 1.43 -31.47 -0.07
N GLY A 190 1.13 -30.39 -0.80
CA GLY A 190 -0.17 -30.14 -1.41
C GLY A 190 -1.25 -29.69 -0.43
N ARG A 191 -0.91 -29.29 0.80
CA ARG A 191 -1.87 -28.71 1.75
C ARG A 191 -2.41 -27.36 1.28
N ILE A 192 -1.61 -26.58 0.56
CA ILE A 192 -2.05 -25.36 -0.14
C ILE A 192 -1.79 -25.50 -1.65
N THR A 193 -2.67 -24.95 -2.47
CA THR A 193 -2.63 -25.04 -3.93
C THR A 193 -1.47 -24.22 -4.51
N GLY A 194 -1.06 -23.15 -3.85
CA GLY A 194 0.05 -22.32 -4.30
C GLY A 194 0.24 -21.04 -3.50
N VAL A 195 1.12 -20.19 -4.00
CA VAL A 195 1.47 -18.89 -3.40
C VAL A 195 1.41 -17.79 -4.45
N ILE A 196 0.73 -16.68 -4.15
CA ILE A 196 0.68 -15.45 -4.95
C ILE A 196 1.58 -14.40 -4.29
N ALA A 197 2.54 -13.86 -5.05
CA ALA A 197 3.34 -12.71 -4.64
C ALA A 197 2.61 -11.42 -5.00
N TYR A 198 2.00 -10.78 -4.01
CA TYR A 198 1.29 -9.52 -4.17
C TYR A 198 2.25 -8.33 -4.15
N ALA A 199 2.02 -7.38 -5.05
CA ALA A 199 2.90 -6.23 -5.27
C ALA A 199 4.37 -6.59 -5.54
N GLY A 200 4.63 -7.82 -6.01
CA GLY A 200 5.97 -8.25 -6.38
C GLY A 200 6.59 -7.31 -7.43
N PRO A 201 7.83 -6.83 -7.24
CA PRO A 201 8.47 -5.92 -8.19
C PRO A 201 8.70 -6.61 -9.53
N ILE A 202 8.12 -6.06 -10.60
CA ILE A 202 8.30 -6.57 -11.98
C ILE A 202 9.16 -5.65 -12.86
N ASP A 203 9.34 -4.40 -12.44
CA ASP A 203 10.19 -3.42 -13.13
C ASP A 203 11.57 -3.40 -12.45
N LEU A 204 12.38 -4.41 -12.76
CA LEU A 204 13.64 -4.69 -12.06
C LEU A 204 14.76 -3.69 -12.38
N ASP A 205 14.60 -2.91 -13.44
CA ASP A 205 15.49 -1.80 -13.80
C ASP A 205 15.27 -0.56 -12.92
N LYS A 206 14.36 -0.62 -11.95
CA LYS A 206 14.06 0.48 -11.03
C LYS A 206 14.73 0.29 -9.69
N HIS A 207 15.11 1.43 -9.12
CA HIS A 207 15.60 1.48 -7.76
C HIS A 207 14.46 1.45 -6.75
N ALA A 208 14.79 1.02 -5.54
CA ALA A 208 14.01 1.42 -4.39
C ALA A 208 13.88 2.96 -4.40
N PRO A 209 12.68 3.50 -4.13
CA PRO A 209 12.52 4.95 -4.02
C PRO A 209 13.44 5.52 -2.94
N SER A 210 14.14 6.62 -3.21
CA SER A 210 15.15 7.11 -2.26
C SER A 210 14.61 7.71 -0.96
N TRP A 211 13.33 8.01 -0.88
CA TRP A 211 12.67 8.33 0.39
C TRP A 211 12.50 7.11 1.32
N ASP A 212 12.80 5.89 0.86
CA ASP A 212 12.91 4.69 1.71
C ASP A 212 14.32 4.61 2.34
N HIS A 213 15.24 5.51 1.96
CA HIS A 213 16.55 5.65 2.59
C HIS A 213 16.41 6.51 3.85
N TRP A 214 16.20 5.84 4.97
CA TRP A 214 16.02 6.49 6.27
C TRP A 214 17.31 6.69 7.06
N GLY A 215 18.38 5.94 6.77
CA GLY A 215 19.66 6.06 7.48
C GLY A 215 20.18 7.51 7.53
N HIS A 216 20.58 7.95 8.71
CA HIS A 216 21.22 9.25 8.90
C HIS A 216 22.63 9.24 8.33
N THR A 217 23.40 8.18 8.62
CA THR A 217 24.62 7.84 7.88
C THR A 217 24.49 6.47 7.25
N GLY A 218 25.29 6.22 6.22
CA GLY A 218 25.27 4.94 5.50
C GLY A 218 23.88 4.61 4.93
N TYR A 219 23.48 3.34 5.02
CA TYR A 219 22.23 2.81 4.48
C TYR A 219 21.32 2.18 5.55
N GLY A 220 21.83 1.96 6.75
CA GLY A 220 21.13 1.31 7.85
C GLY A 220 20.40 2.28 8.77
N SER A 221 19.35 1.78 9.44
CA SER A 221 18.79 2.41 10.64
C SER A 221 18.07 1.35 11.49
N LEU A 222 18.06 1.54 12.80
CA LEU A 222 17.14 0.80 13.67
C LEU A 222 15.76 1.46 13.60
N SER A 223 14.74 0.66 13.33
CA SER A 223 13.33 1.02 13.38
C SER A 223 12.65 0.29 14.53
N LEU A 224 11.95 1.04 15.39
CA LEU A 224 11.10 0.54 16.46
C LEU A 224 9.71 1.10 16.22
N SER A 225 8.83 0.31 15.60
CA SER A 225 7.56 0.82 15.08
C SER A 225 6.31 0.16 15.68
N VAL A 226 5.16 0.77 15.46
CA VAL A 226 3.82 0.26 15.72
C VAL A 226 2.95 0.48 14.50
N SER A 227 2.39 -0.59 13.91
CA SER A 227 1.63 -0.51 12.65
C SER A 227 0.43 0.45 12.68
N ASN A 228 -0.08 0.79 11.50
CA ASN A 228 -1.31 1.54 11.36
C ASN A 228 -2.51 0.76 11.93
N PHE A 229 -3.46 1.49 12.53
CA PHE A 229 -4.77 0.98 12.98
C PHE A 229 -4.74 -0.19 13.98
N VAL A 230 -3.61 -0.42 14.66
CA VAL A 230 -3.50 -1.44 15.71
C VAL A 230 -3.54 -0.81 17.09
N SER A 231 -4.16 -1.52 18.03
CA SER A 231 -4.14 -1.14 19.44
C SER A 231 -2.94 -1.73 20.16
N THR A 232 -2.42 -1.02 21.17
CA THR A 232 -1.34 -1.52 22.03
C THR A 232 -1.79 -1.47 23.49
N ALA A 233 -1.22 -2.34 24.31
CA ALA A 233 -1.47 -2.35 25.75
C ALA A 233 -0.57 -1.33 26.48
N ASN A 234 -0.96 -0.94 27.69
CA ASN A 234 -0.06 -0.23 28.60
C ASN A 234 1.18 -1.10 28.88
N GLY A 235 2.35 -0.51 28.80
CA GLY A 235 3.63 -1.18 28.94
C GLY A 235 4.11 -1.90 27.68
N ALA A 236 3.40 -1.80 26.55
CA ALA A 236 3.84 -2.40 25.30
C ALA A 236 5.17 -1.79 24.83
N PHE A 237 6.03 -2.58 24.19
CA PHE A 237 7.31 -2.11 23.70
C PHE A 237 7.81 -2.85 22.45
N ALA A 238 8.64 -2.14 21.67
CA ALA A 238 9.61 -2.68 20.72
C ALA A 238 11.00 -2.23 21.19
N SER A 239 12.01 -3.11 21.10
CA SER A 239 13.36 -2.81 21.57
C SER A 239 14.43 -3.55 20.78
N ALA A 240 15.63 -2.99 20.79
CA ALA A 240 16.85 -3.63 20.30
C ALA A 240 17.93 -3.54 21.38
N SER A 241 18.59 -4.66 21.68
CA SER A 241 19.60 -4.77 22.73
C SER A 241 20.94 -5.26 22.19
N GLN A 242 22.05 -4.76 22.74
CA GLN A 242 23.39 -5.25 22.46
C GLN A 242 24.19 -5.32 23.75
N VAL A 243 25.04 -6.35 23.88
CA VAL A 243 26.08 -6.40 24.92
C VAL A 243 27.26 -5.57 24.45
N VAL A 244 27.58 -4.51 25.18
CA VAL A 244 28.70 -3.59 24.90
C VAL A 244 29.87 -3.90 25.82
N ALA A 245 31.09 -3.77 25.29
CA ALA A 245 32.29 -3.80 26.13
C ALA A 245 32.45 -2.43 26.81
N VAL A 246 32.75 -2.42 28.11
CA VAL A 246 32.91 -1.21 28.92
C VAL A 246 34.37 -1.10 29.32
N ASP A 247 34.97 0.08 29.14
CA ASP A 247 36.30 0.37 29.70
C ASP A 247 36.14 0.78 31.17
N PRO A 248 36.50 -0.08 32.14
CA PRO A 248 36.35 0.25 33.55
C PRO A 248 37.26 1.42 33.97
N ALA A 249 38.36 1.67 33.25
CA ALA A 249 39.30 2.75 33.52
C ALA A 249 38.85 4.10 32.97
N ALA A 250 37.87 4.14 32.06
CA ALA A 250 37.33 5.38 31.52
C ALA A 250 36.64 6.21 32.62
N GLY A 251 37.12 7.44 32.82
CA GLY A 251 36.59 8.36 33.82
C GLY A 251 35.18 8.90 33.50
N THR A 252 34.79 8.87 32.23
CA THR A 252 33.43 9.18 31.76
C THR A 252 32.97 8.10 30.79
N LYS A 253 31.69 7.75 30.86
CA LYS A 253 31.08 6.78 29.95
C LYS A 253 29.80 7.38 29.36
N THR A 254 29.78 7.61 28.05
CA THR A 254 28.63 8.26 27.39
C THR A 254 28.21 7.50 26.15
N LEU A 255 26.91 7.47 25.90
CA LEU A 255 26.32 6.95 24.65
C LEU A 255 25.74 8.13 23.87
N SER A 256 26.22 8.32 22.65
CA SER A 256 25.71 9.33 21.72
C SER A 256 25.03 8.62 20.54
N PHE A 257 23.92 9.14 20.07
CA PHE A 257 23.17 8.58 18.95
C PHE A 257 22.29 9.66 18.32
N ARG A 258 21.77 9.39 17.13
CA ARG A 258 20.74 10.19 16.48
C ARG A 258 19.42 9.45 16.51
N HIS A 259 18.33 10.17 16.67
CA HIS A 259 16.98 9.62 16.55
C HIS A 259 16.10 10.50 15.67
N HIS A 260 15.10 9.88 15.03
CA HIS A 260 14.13 10.54 14.18
C HIS A 260 12.76 9.90 14.38
N ASP A 261 11.73 10.74 14.37
CA ASP A 261 10.32 10.34 14.39
C ASP A 261 9.55 11.06 13.26
N PRO A 262 9.10 10.35 12.20
CA PRO A 262 8.47 10.98 11.05
C PRO A 262 7.06 11.51 11.32
N ASP A 263 6.39 11.01 12.37
CA ASP A 263 4.96 11.22 12.54
C ASP A 263 4.56 12.47 13.34
N GLU A 264 3.61 13.21 12.77
CA GLU A 264 2.97 14.34 13.42
C GLU A 264 1.99 13.87 14.50
N GLY A 265 2.44 13.88 15.76
CA GLY A 265 1.52 13.89 16.89
C GLY A 265 1.17 12.52 17.44
N GLY A 266 2.06 12.04 18.30
CA GLY A 266 1.66 11.23 19.44
C GLY A 266 0.88 12.06 20.47
N LEU A 267 0.41 11.38 21.52
CA LEU A 267 -0.20 12.00 22.68
C LEU A 267 0.86 12.16 23.78
N THR A 268 1.00 13.36 24.33
CA THR A 268 1.91 13.61 25.46
C THR A 268 1.61 12.63 26.60
N GLY A 269 2.63 11.94 27.08
CA GLY A 269 2.56 10.95 28.15
C GLY A 269 2.19 9.53 27.72
N TYR A 270 2.12 9.25 26.41
CA TYR A 270 1.76 7.91 25.91
C TYR A 270 2.97 7.11 25.49
N GLN A 271 3.79 7.65 24.58
CA GLN A 271 4.88 6.94 23.93
C GLN A 271 6.22 7.59 24.29
N PHE A 272 7.19 6.76 24.63
CA PHE A 272 8.49 7.18 25.11
C PHE A 272 9.61 6.47 24.38
N LYS A 273 10.64 7.22 24.05
CA LYS A 273 11.95 6.75 23.62
C LYS A 273 12.79 6.52 24.86
N GLN A 274 13.42 5.35 24.97
CA GLN A 274 14.19 4.98 26.15
C GLN A 274 15.54 4.36 25.80
N VAL A 275 16.53 4.63 26.64
CA VAL A 275 17.78 3.89 26.72
C VAL A 275 17.81 3.18 28.07
N LEU A 276 18.15 1.91 28.05
CA LEU A 276 18.31 1.09 29.23
C LEU A 276 19.73 0.52 29.32
N VAL A 277 20.23 0.38 30.55
CA VAL A 277 21.45 -0.37 30.87
C VAL A 277 21.06 -1.50 31.81
N ASN A 278 21.33 -2.74 31.39
CA ASN A 278 20.97 -3.96 32.16
C ASN A 278 19.49 -4.01 32.60
N GLY A 279 18.59 -3.45 31.78
CA GLY A 279 17.16 -3.41 32.04
C GLY A 279 16.68 -2.22 32.90
N GLU A 280 17.58 -1.37 33.38
CA GLU A 280 17.24 -0.13 34.09
C GLU A 280 17.19 1.05 33.12
N VAL A 281 16.15 1.89 33.23
CA VAL A 281 15.98 3.07 32.37
C VAL A 281 16.91 4.18 32.82
N VAL A 282 17.86 4.55 31.95
CA VAL A 282 18.85 5.62 32.19
C VAL A 282 18.54 6.89 31.40
N TRP A 283 17.72 6.77 30.36
CA TRP A 283 17.20 7.91 29.60
C TRP A 283 15.77 7.63 29.15
N ASN A 284 14.92 8.66 29.20
CA ASN A 284 13.50 8.58 28.86
C ASN A 284 13.02 9.92 28.32
N GLN A 285 12.53 9.93 27.09
CA GLN A 285 11.99 11.13 26.43
C GLN A 285 10.64 10.83 25.79
N ASP A 286 9.67 11.73 25.99
CA ASP A 286 8.38 11.69 25.29
C ASP A 286 8.58 11.99 23.80
N ILE A 287 7.86 11.27 22.94
CA ILE A 287 7.97 11.42 21.47
C ILE A 287 7.39 12.74 20.96
N VAL A 288 6.47 13.36 21.70
CA VAL A 288 5.84 14.64 21.28
C VAL A 288 6.78 15.85 21.40
N GLY A 289 8.00 15.65 21.93
CA GLY A 289 8.98 16.72 22.17
C GLY A 289 9.86 17.10 20.97
N ASP A 290 9.82 16.34 19.88
CA ASP A 290 10.81 16.44 18.81
C ASP A 290 10.43 17.43 17.71
N ALA A 291 11.45 17.96 17.03
CA ALA A 291 11.26 18.73 15.81
C ALA A 291 10.93 17.77 14.67
N ARG A 292 9.87 18.09 13.92
CA ARG A 292 9.34 17.22 12.85
C ARG A 292 10.40 16.87 11.81
N ASP A 293 10.38 15.62 11.38
CA ASP A 293 11.13 15.10 10.23
C ASP A 293 12.62 15.48 10.25
N THR A 294 13.22 15.50 11.44
CA THR A 294 14.60 15.93 11.65
C THR A 294 15.31 14.92 12.54
N TRP A 295 16.51 14.52 12.13
CA TRP A 295 17.41 13.75 12.99
C TRP A 295 17.91 14.63 14.13
N ILE A 296 17.72 14.17 15.36
CA ILE A 296 18.08 14.87 16.59
C ILE A 296 19.22 14.13 17.27
N ASP A 297 20.25 14.87 17.65
CA ASP A 297 21.36 14.37 18.45
C ASP A 297 20.94 14.17 19.91
N ALA A 298 21.23 12.99 20.46
CA ALA A 298 21.11 12.70 21.87
C ALA A 298 22.46 12.22 22.44
N THR A 299 22.74 12.56 23.69
CA THR A 299 23.89 12.03 24.44
C THR A 299 23.46 11.75 25.87
N VAL A 300 23.69 10.52 26.32
CA VAL A 300 23.31 10.01 27.63
C VAL A 300 24.57 9.70 28.42
N ASP A 301 24.67 10.25 29.63
CA ASP A 301 25.72 9.89 30.57
C ASP A 301 25.37 8.55 31.23
N LEU A 302 26.24 7.56 31.04
CA LEU A 302 26.11 6.20 31.54
C LEU A 302 27.14 5.91 32.64
N THR A 303 27.88 6.90 33.12
CA THR A 303 29.03 6.72 34.02
C THR A 303 28.66 5.95 35.28
N ASP A 304 27.57 6.34 35.96
CA ASP A 304 27.12 5.68 37.19
C ASP A 304 26.54 4.29 36.90
N ALA A 305 25.74 4.15 35.85
CA ALA A 305 25.11 2.88 35.46
C ALA A 305 26.12 1.81 35.01
N LEU A 306 27.30 2.23 34.55
CA LEU A 306 28.38 1.37 34.08
C LEU A 306 29.58 1.31 35.05
N ALA A 307 29.46 1.87 36.26
CA ALA A 307 30.54 1.92 37.22
C ALA A 307 30.99 0.50 37.64
N GLY A 308 32.28 0.21 37.46
CA GLY A 308 32.88 -1.08 37.81
C GLY A 308 32.52 -2.24 36.87
N LEU A 309 31.75 -1.99 35.81
CA LEU A 309 31.41 -3.00 34.82
C LEU A 309 32.47 -3.08 33.72
N THR A 310 32.63 -4.28 33.17
CA THR A 310 33.46 -4.55 31.97
C THR A 310 32.60 -4.90 30.75
N GLU A 311 31.34 -5.23 30.98
CA GLU A 311 30.32 -5.43 29.97
C GLU A 311 28.97 -4.96 30.51
N ALA A 312 28.08 -4.55 29.61
CA ALA A 312 26.70 -4.24 29.96
C ALA A 312 25.78 -4.47 28.77
N THR A 313 24.50 -4.72 29.02
CA THR A 313 23.48 -4.71 27.95
C THR A 313 22.92 -3.31 27.80
N VAL A 314 23.16 -2.67 26.66
CA VAL A 314 22.50 -1.42 26.27
C VAL A 314 21.27 -1.77 25.43
N THR A 315 20.14 -1.12 25.70
CA THR A 315 18.89 -1.34 24.96
C THR A 315 18.24 -0.03 24.56
N PHE A 316 17.89 0.10 23.29
CA PHE A 316 16.96 1.11 22.80
C PHE A 316 15.54 0.56 22.84
N ARG A 317 14.57 1.38 23.26
CA ARG A 317 13.17 0.95 23.40
C ARG A 317 12.19 2.05 23.03
N LEU A 318 11.23 1.73 22.17
CA LEU A 318 9.96 2.44 22.06
C LEU A 318 9.01 1.82 23.08
N TYR A 319 8.53 2.63 24.04
CA TYR A 319 7.72 2.19 25.17
C TYR A 319 6.40 2.93 25.24
N HIS A 320 5.30 2.20 25.30
CA HIS A 320 3.95 2.75 25.42
C HIS A 320 3.55 2.75 26.89
N GLN A 321 3.83 3.84 27.61
CA GLN A 321 3.38 4.01 28.98
C GLN A 321 1.86 3.92 29.08
N THR A 322 1.17 4.51 28.10
CA THR A 322 -0.26 4.33 27.88
C THR A 322 -0.47 3.74 26.50
N GLY A 323 -1.25 2.67 26.44
CA GLY A 323 -1.63 2.04 25.18
C GLY A 323 -2.38 3.00 24.27
N ILE A 324 -2.17 2.84 22.97
CA ILE A 324 -2.83 3.62 21.93
C ILE A 324 -3.81 2.75 21.15
N GLY A 325 -4.79 3.38 20.48
CA GLY A 325 -5.77 2.66 19.65
C GLY A 325 -5.49 2.66 18.16
N TRP A 326 -4.83 3.70 17.63
CA TRP A 326 -4.70 3.90 16.18
C TRP A 326 -3.49 4.72 15.72
N TRP A 327 -2.64 5.19 16.63
CA TRP A 327 -1.53 6.09 16.29
C TRP A 327 -0.29 5.30 15.83
N PRO A 328 -0.04 5.16 14.51
CA PRO A 328 1.22 4.59 14.07
C PRO A 328 2.40 5.41 14.59
N HIS A 329 3.54 4.76 14.72
CA HIS A 329 4.78 5.45 14.96
C HIS A 329 5.95 4.61 14.48
N ASP A 330 7.01 5.26 14.02
CA ASP A 330 8.28 4.63 13.67
C ASP A 330 9.45 5.41 14.30
N LEU A 331 9.93 4.92 15.45
CA LEU A 331 11.13 5.50 16.05
C LEU A 331 12.36 4.97 15.32
N ARG A 332 13.08 5.87 14.63
CA ARG A 332 14.34 5.57 13.96
C ARG A 332 15.53 5.97 14.83
N ILE A 333 16.55 5.13 14.88
CA ILE A 333 17.81 5.37 15.62
C ILE A 333 18.98 5.03 14.70
N ASP A 334 20.02 5.86 14.74
CA ASP A 334 21.24 5.71 13.95
C ASP A 334 22.46 6.36 14.64
N ASP A 335 23.66 6.22 14.08
CA ASP A 335 24.92 6.83 14.54
C ASP A 335 25.26 6.57 16.01
N VAL A 336 24.99 5.36 16.49
CA VAL A 336 25.24 4.99 17.88
C VAL A 336 26.74 4.85 18.13
N THR A 337 27.26 5.71 19.01
CA THR A 337 28.68 5.76 19.38
C THR A 337 28.83 5.81 20.90
N GLY A 338 29.93 5.21 21.38
CA GLY A 338 30.26 5.16 22.80
C GLY A 338 31.60 5.84 23.10
N SER A 339 31.68 6.58 24.20
CA SER A 339 32.95 6.98 24.83
C SER A 339 33.09 6.24 26.14
N GLY A 340 34.17 5.48 26.35
CA GLY A 340 34.32 4.59 27.52
C GLY A 340 33.54 3.27 27.42
N LEU A 341 32.92 3.01 26.27
CA LEU A 341 32.31 1.74 25.90
C LEU A 341 32.41 1.54 24.38
N THR A 342 32.36 0.29 23.91
CA THR A 342 32.38 -0.06 22.48
C THR A 342 31.02 -0.59 22.05
N VAL A 343 30.44 0.09 21.06
CA VAL A 343 29.21 -0.32 20.37
C VAL A 343 29.60 -0.93 19.03
N VAL A 344 29.01 -2.08 18.70
CA VAL A 344 29.18 -2.74 17.39
C VAL A 344 27.96 -2.43 16.53
N ASN A 345 28.16 -2.25 15.22
CA ASN A 345 27.07 -1.98 14.29
C ASN A 345 26.19 -0.78 14.71
N GLY A 346 26.83 0.31 15.16
CA GLY A 346 26.14 1.51 15.62
C GLY A 346 25.42 2.30 14.52
N GLY A 347 25.81 2.08 13.25
CA GLY A 347 25.11 2.61 12.07
C GLY A 347 24.08 1.64 11.45
N PHE A 348 23.86 0.47 12.08
CA PHE A 348 22.87 -0.52 11.63
C PHE A 348 23.01 -0.99 10.16
N GLU A 349 24.22 -0.97 9.62
CA GLU A 349 24.54 -1.35 8.23
C GLU A 349 24.41 -2.85 7.95
N THR A 350 24.23 -3.64 9.01
CA THR A 350 23.94 -5.06 8.90
C THR A 350 22.74 -5.41 9.78
N PRO A 351 21.95 -6.43 9.42
CA PRO A 351 20.78 -6.83 10.19
C PRO A 351 21.12 -7.59 11.48
N SER A 352 22.40 -7.72 11.83
CA SER A 352 22.92 -8.51 12.96
C SER A 352 23.39 -7.62 14.13
N ASP A 353 24.01 -8.24 15.13
CA ASP A 353 24.66 -7.60 16.29
C ASP A 353 23.74 -6.94 17.33
N TRP A 354 22.46 -6.79 17.00
CA TRP A 354 21.40 -6.36 17.89
C TRP A 354 20.36 -7.46 18.06
N THR A 355 19.95 -7.72 19.30
CA THR A 355 18.87 -8.63 19.63
C THR A 355 17.56 -7.87 19.68
N MET A 356 16.63 -8.20 18.78
CA MET A 356 15.31 -7.59 18.72
C MET A 356 14.36 -8.24 19.73
N ASN A 357 13.56 -7.43 20.42
CA ASN A 357 12.54 -7.92 21.35
C ASN A 357 11.30 -7.01 21.34
N ARG A 358 10.15 -7.59 21.67
CA ARG A 358 8.86 -6.90 21.68
C ARG A 358 7.89 -7.54 22.67
N SER A 359 6.93 -6.77 23.15
CA SER A 359 5.89 -7.27 24.06
C SER A 359 4.67 -7.88 23.36
N GLY A 360 4.53 -7.71 22.04
CA GLY A 360 3.38 -8.19 21.27
C GLY A 360 3.53 -7.94 19.77
N PRO A 361 2.68 -8.56 18.93
CA PRO A 361 2.81 -8.55 17.47
C PRO A 361 2.66 -7.17 16.82
N ASN A 362 1.97 -6.26 17.51
CA ASN A 362 1.74 -4.89 17.06
C ASN A 362 2.98 -3.98 17.23
N MET A 363 4.01 -4.43 17.94
CA MET A 363 5.27 -3.74 18.13
C MET A 363 6.33 -4.39 17.23
N GLN A 364 7.05 -3.59 16.44
CA GLN A 364 7.90 -4.06 15.34
C GLN A 364 9.31 -3.48 15.44
N PRO A 365 10.22 -4.19 16.13
CA PRO A 365 11.64 -3.90 16.07
C PRO A 365 12.26 -4.47 14.79
N TYR A 366 13.04 -3.67 14.08
CA TYR A 366 13.62 -4.05 12.80
C TYR A 366 14.87 -3.23 12.49
N ILE A 367 15.90 -3.83 11.88
CA ILE A 367 16.97 -3.05 11.24
C ILE A 367 16.62 -2.93 9.76
N ASP A 368 16.35 -1.71 9.31
CA ASP A 368 16.05 -1.38 7.92
C ASP A 368 17.34 -0.96 7.22
N VAL A 369 17.75 -1.77 6.24
CA VAL A 369 18.91 -1.47 5.39
C VAL A 369 18.39 -1.11 4.01
N TYR A 370 18.61 0.13 3.61
CA TYR A 370 18.23 0.60 2.30
C TYR A 370 19.12 -0.03 1.22
N HIS A 371 18.48 -0.74 0.30
CA HIS A 371 19.15 -1.26 -0.89
C HIS A 371 18.61 -0.54 -2.13
N PRO A 372 19.44 0.21 -2.87
CA PRO A 372 18.98 0.84 -4.09
C PRO A 372 18.46 -0.19 -5.11
N ASP A 373 18.94 -1.44 -5.08
CA ASP A 373 18.48 -2.57 -5.91
C ASP A 373 17.45 -3.48 -5.21
N ARG A 374 16.82 -3.04 -4.10
CA ARG A 374 15.80 -3.82 -3.34
C ARG A 374 14.74 -4.47 -4.24
N PRO A 375 14.15 -3.81 -5.27
CA PRO A 375 13.20 -4.46 -6.17
C PRO A 375 13.75 -5.71 -6.85
N THR A 376 15.00 -5.66 -7.34
CA THR A 376 15.66 -6.84 -7.94
C THR A 376 15.92 -7.93 -6.90
N ARG A 377 16.33 -7.56 -5.68
CA ARG A 377 16.58 -8.52 -4.59
C ARG A 377 15.30 -9.26 -4.21
N VAL A 378 14.22 -8.53 -3.96
CA VAL A 378 12.92 -9.12 -3.62
C VAL A 378 12.39 -9.99 -4.75
N PHE A 379 12.50 -9.54 -6.01
CA PHE A 379 12.14 -10.38 -7.16
C PHE A 379 12.93 -11.69 -7.21
N ASN A 380 14.23 -11.63 -6.92
CA ASN A 380 15.08 -12.82 -6.89
C ASN A 380 14.65 -13.79 -5.79
N GLU A 381 14.28 -13.31 -4.60
CA GLU A 381 13.80 -14.18 -3.52
C GLU A 381 12.44 -14.81 -3.84
N ILE A 382 11.52 -14.06 -4.45
CA ILE A 382 10.25 -14.60 -4.97
C ILE A 382 10.52 -15.71 -5.99
N SER A 383 11.36 -15.41 -6.97
CA SER A 383 11.69 -16.35 -8.05
C SER A 383 12.40 -17.60 -7.53
N ALA A 384 13.29 -17.45 -6.54
CA ALA A 384 13.95 -18.56 -5.87
C ALA A 384 12.94 -19.43 -5.13
N GLY A 385 12.01 -18.84 -4.38
CA GLY A 385 10.94 -19.57 -3.69
C GLY A 385 10.08 -20.38 -4.65
N TYR A 386 9.62 -19.76 -5.74
CA TYR A 386 8.81 -20.45 -6.76
C TYR A 386 9.59 -21.57 -7.47
N ALA A 387 10.87 -21.37 -7.77
CA ALA A 387 11.72 -22.42 -8.33
C ALA A 387 11.86 -23.59 -7.34
N ARG A 388 12.06 -23.33 -6.04
CA ARG A 388 12.10 -24.36 -4.99
C ARG A 388 10.82 -25.19 -4.95
N TYR A 389 9.65 -24.54 -4.99
CA TYR A 389 8.35 -25.21 -4.98
C TYR A 389 8.19 -26.17 -6.15
N GLN A 390 8.69 -25.77 -7.32
CA GLN A 390 8.61 -26.57 -8.56
C GLN A 390 9.78 -27.55 -8.73
N GLY A 391 10.76 -27.56 -7.81
CA GLY A 391 11.99 -28.34 -7.97
C GLY A 391 12.84 -27.92 -9.16
N LEU A 392 12.73 -26.66 -9.59
CA LEU A 392 13.47 -26.09 -10.71
C LEU A 392 14.75 -25.39 -10.21
N PRO A 393 15.81 -25.34 -11.03
CA PRO A 393 16.95 -24.49 -10.75
C PRO A 393 16.56 -23.02 -10.85
N PHE A 394 17.20 -22.17 -10.04
CA PHE A 394 17.04 -20.73 -10.09
C PHE A 394 18.38 -20.05 -10.42
N ALA A 395 18.34 -19.04 -11.29
CA ALA A 395 19.45 -18.14 -11.56
C ALA A 395 18.99 -16.71 -11.25
N PRO A 396 19.66 -16.00 -10.33
CA PRO A 396 19.27 -14.64 -9.97
C PRO A 396 19.51 -13.67 -11.11
N VAL A 397 18.57 -12.74 -11.29
CA VAL A 397 18.73 -11.57 -12.15
C VAL A 397 19.75 -10.64 -11.49
N ARG A 398 20.73 -10.14 -12.25
CA ARG A 398 21.76 -9.23 -11.75
C ARG A 398 21.41 -7.81 -12.16
N GLY A 399 21.70 -6.83 -11.29
CA GLY A 399 21.50 -5.41 -11.63
C GLY A 399 22.23 -4.97 -12.91
N GLY A 400 23.34 -5.63 -13.28
CA GLY A 400 24.06 -5.38 -14.54
C GLY A 400 23.33 -5.82 -15.81
N ASP A 401 22.28 -6.64 -15.69
CA ASP A 401 21.47 -7.10 -16.84
C ASP A 401 20.62 -5.97 -17.43
N TRP A 402 20.51 -4.83 -16.72
CA TRP A 402 19.75 -3.65 -17.14
C TRP A 402 20.68 -2.43 -17.31
N PRO A 403 21.25 -2.23 -18.52
CA PRO A 403 22.21 -1.14 -18.79
C PRO A 403 21.64 0.28 -18.65
N SER A 404 20.33 0.42 -18.39
CA SER A 404 19.63 1.70 -18.15
C SER A 404 19.53 2.11 -16.69
N LEU A 405 20.06 1.34 -15.73
CA LEU A 405 20.24 1.76 -14.32
C LEU A 405 21.25 2.91 -14.23
N ARG A 406 20.84 4.10 -14.66
CA ARG A 406 21.52 5.37 -14.43
C ARG A 406 20.58 6.26 -13.63
N THR A 407 20.55 6.09 -12.33
CA THR A 407 19.87 7.05 -11.47
C THR A 407 20.64 7.29 -10.18
N SER A 408 20.66 8.57 -9.80
CA SER A 408 21.19 9.08 -8.55
C SER A 408 20.43 8.51 -7.35
N PRO A 409 21.07 8.37 -6.17
CA PRO A 409 20.38 8.22 -4.88
C PRO A 409 19.29 9.27 -4.62
N GLU A 410 19.22 10.33 -5.42
CA GLU A 410 18.17 11.35 -5.32
C GLU A 410 16.88 11.00 -6.11
N ASN A 411 16.80 9.87 -6.82
CA ASN A 411 15.61 9.50 -7.56
C ASN A 411 14.45 9.12 -6.63
N ARG A 412 13.52 10.06 -6.44
CA ARG A 412 12.30 9.91 -5.64
C ARG A 412 11.07 9.51 -6.46
N ALA A 413 11.20 9.13 -7.73
CA ALA A 413 10.06 8.77 -8.57
C ALA A 413 9.62 7.31 -8.32
N MET A 414 8.30 7.07 -8.24
CA MET A 414 7.76 5.71 -8.16
C MET A 414 7.93 4.92 -9.48
N TYR A 415 7.84 5.62 -10.61
CA TYR A 415 8.03 5.05 -11.95
C TYR A 415 8.93 5.97 -12.79
N GLY A 416 9.99 5.41 -13.38
CA GLY A 416 10.91 6.12 -14.27
C GLY A 416 11.94 6.98 -13.54
N ASN A 417 12.57 7.90 -14.27
CA ASN A 417 13.72 8.69 -13.79
C ASN A 417 13.35 10.14 -13.43
N GLY A 418 12.06 10.47 -13.39
CA GLY A 418 11.61 11.85 -13.19
C GLY A 418 10.29 11.91 -12.45
N ARG A 419 10.11 12.98 -11.68
CA ARG A 419 8.86 13.30 -10.99
C ARG A 419 8.44 14.73 -11.29
N LEU A 420 7.13 14.95 -11.26
CA LEU A 420 6.57 16.29 -11.16
C LEU A 420 6.40 16.61 -9.67
N GLU A 421 6.96 17.73 -9.23
CA GLU A 421 6.85 18.18 -7.85
C GLU A 421 6.26 19.59 -7.80
N PHE A 422 5.35 19.79 -6.85
CA PHE A 422 4.83 21.11 -6.48
C PHE A 422 5.18 21.37 -5.03
N THR A 423 5.92 22.44 -4.75
CA THR A 423 6.34 22.80 -3.40
C THR A 423 5.73 24.12 -2.96
N VAL A 424 5.33 24.21 -1.71
CA VAL A 424 5.01 25.46 -1.03
C VAL A 424 6.05 25.69 0.06
N PRO A 425 6.66 26.89 0.15
CA PRO A 425 7.61 27.17 1.22
C PRO A 425 6.92 27.05 2.59
N ALA A 426 7.56 26.33 3.52
CA ALA A 426 7.07 26.22 4.89
C ALA A 426 6.90 27.60 5.54
N ASN A 427 5.90 27.74 6.40
CA ASN A 427 5.61 28.96 7.18
C ASN A 427 5.44 30.24 6.34
N THR A 428 5.19 30.11 5.03
CA THR A 428 5.03 31.26 4.12
C THR A 428 3.57 31.40 3.73
N PRO A 429 2.91 32.53 4.05
CA PRO A 429 1.55 32.79 3.60
C PRO A 429 1.48 32.77 2.08
N VAL A 430 0.65 31.88 1.53
CA VAL A 430 0.35 31.84 0.08
C VAL A 430 -0.97 32.59 -0.14
N PRO A 431 -1.04 33.60 -1.04
CA PRO A 431 -2.31 34.26 -1.35
C PRO A 431 -3.30 33.30 -2.00
N ALA A 432 -4.58 33.37 -1.62
CA ALA A 432 -5.62 32.54 -2.24
C ALA A 432 -5.71 32.77 -3.75
N GLY A 433 -5.92 31.70 -4.50
CA GLY A 433 -5.92 31.69 -5.96
C GLY A 433 -4.53 31.50 -6.59
N THR A 434 -3.46 31.48 -5.79
CA THR A 434 -2.11 31.18 -6.29
C THR A 434 -2.04 29.73 -6.75
N CYS A 435 -1.51 29.50 -7.95
CA CYS A 435 -1.31 28.15 -8.47
C CYS A 435 0.05 27.96 -9.14
N ALA A 436 0.57 26.75 -9.05
CA ALA A 436 1.61 26.21 -9.91
C ALA A 436 0.97 25.21 -10.88
N SER A 437 1.38 25.18 -12.14
CA SER A 437 0.87 24.20 -13.10
C SER A 437 1.95 23.78 -14.09
N VAL A 438 1.83 22.56 -14.59
CA VAL A 438 2.58 22.04 -15.74
C VAL A 438 1.59 21.39 -16.68
N TRP A 439 1.87 21.43 -17.97
CA TRP A 439 1.01 20.81 -18.96
C TRP A 439 1.80 20.27 -20.14
N GLN A 440 1.18 19.34 -20.85
CA GLN A 440 1.66 18.83 -22.13
C GLN A 440 0.49 18.59 -23.09
N GLN A 441 0.77 18.59 -24.39
CA GLN A 441 -0.17 18.12 -25.40
C GLN A 441 -0.12 16.59 -25.45
N VAL A 442 -1.29 15.95 -25.45
CA VAL A 442 -1.44 14.49 -25.53
C VAL A 442 -2.25 14.16 -26.77
N ASP A 443 -1.72 13.31 -27.64
CA ASP A 443 -2.44 12.81 -28.80
C ASP A 443 -3.51 11.80 -28.36
N VAL A 444 -4.64 11.83 -29.04
CA VAL A 444 -5.81 11.02 -28.71
C VAL A 444 -6.06 10.04 -29.85
N GLU A 445 -6.03 8.75 -29.56
CA GLU A 445 -6.39 7.74 -30.54
C GLU A 445 -7.89 7.79 -30.82
N PRO A 446 -8.34 8.15 -32.03
CA PRO A 446 -9.76 8.35 -32.29
C PRO A 446 -10.51 7.02 -32.32
N GLY A 447 -11.80 7.07 -31.95
CA GLY A 447 -12.72 5.94 -32.11
C GLY A 447 -12.69 4.90 -30.98
N LEU A 448 -11.86 5.10 -29.95
CA LEU A 448 -11.93 4.25 -28.76
C LEU A 448 -13.22 4.54 -27.98
N PRO A 449 -13.87 3.50 -27.43
CA PRO A 449 -15.10 3.68 -26.66
C PRO A 449 -14.85 4.31 -25.28
N ARG A 450 -13.59 4.37 -24.82
CA ARG A 450 -13.20 4.85 -23.50
C ARG A 450 -11.77 5.38 -23.50
N TYR A 451 -11.54 6.42 -22.70
CA TYR A 451 -10.23 6.99 -22.40
C TYR A 451 -10.08 7.13 -20.89
N GLU A 452 -8.90 6.82 -20.39
CA GLU A 452 -8.58 6.85 -18.96
C GLU A 452 -7.23 7.52 -18.72
N ILE A 453 -7.09 8.14 -17.55
CA ILE A 453 -5.84 8.69 -17.06
C ILE A 453 -5.52 8.04 -15.74
N ASP A 454 -4.29 7.57 -15.61
CA ASP A 454 -3.76 6.97 -14.41
C ASP A 454 -2.39 7.59 -14.07
N PHE A 455 -2.14 7.80 -12.79
CA PHE A 455 -0.93 8.45 -12.28
C PHE A 455 -0.76 8.12 -10.80
N TRP A 456 0.45 8.24 -10.29
CA TRP A 456 0.71 8.11 -8.86
C TRP A 456 1.06 9.48 -8.26
N HIS A 457 0.53 9.79 -7.08
CA HIS A 457 0.88 10.99 -6.33
C HIS A 457 1.14 10.63 -4.87
N ALA A 458 1.98 11.40 -4.19
CA ALA A 458 2.19 11.31 -2.75
C ALA A 458 2.24 12.72 -2.17
N ASP A 459 1.67 12.89 -0.98
CA ASP A 459 1.74 14.13 -0.21
C ASP A 459 2.62 13.84 1.00
N PRO A 460 3.94 14.10 0.92
CA PRO A 460 4.81 13.83 2.06
C PRO A 460 4.46 14.71 3.26
N TYR A 461 3.88 15.90 3.04
CA TYR A 461 3.56 16.81 4.14
C TYR A 461 2.07 17.09 4.20
N GLN A 462 1.50 16.94 5.40
CA GLN A 462 0.14 17.37 5.65
C GLN A 462 0.07 18.89 5.56
N VAL A 463 -0.64 19.39 4.56
CA VAL A 463 -1.10 20.77 4.57
C VAL A 463 -2.45 20.86 5.29
N LYS A 464 -2.82 22.05 5.72
CA LYS A 464 -4.11 22.25 6.39
C LYS A 464 -5.27 21.95 5.41
N TYR A 465 -6.23 21.16 5.88
CA TYR A 465 -7.49 20.90 5.17
C TYR A 465 -8.15 22.16 4.62
N ASP A 466 -8.74 22.02 3.45
CA ASP A 466 -9.47 22.99 2.64
C ASP A 466 -8.61 24.17 2.15
N GLN A 467 -7.28 24.04 2.10
CA GLN A 467 -6.40 25.14 1.70
C GLN A 467 -5.68 24.91 0.37
N TYR A 468 -5.22 23.69 0.09
CA TYR A 468 -4.43 23.42 -1.10
C TYR A 468 -5.04 22.28 -1.88
N PHE A 469 -5.05 22.39 -3.19
CA PHE A 469 -5.74 21.45 -4.06
C PHE A 469 -4.82 21.02 -5.19
N LYS A 470 -4.71 19.71 -5.40
CA LYS A 470 -4.12 19.09 -6.58
C LYS A 470 -5.23 18.88 -7.60
N GLN A 471 -4.97 19.26 -8.83
CA GLN A 471 -5.95 19.26 -9.91
C GLN A 471 -5.36 18.68 -11.17
N ILE A 472 -6.18 17.94 -11.91
CA ILE A 472 -5.90 17.55 -13.29
C ILE A 472 -6.95 18.20 -14.17
N LEU A 473 -6.49 18.79 -15.26
CA LEU A 473 -7.31 19.45 -16.23
C LEU A 473 -7.08 18.88 -17.63
N ILE A 474 -8.15 18.82 -18.41
CA ILE A 474 -8.10 18.54 -19.85
C ILE A 474 -8.68 19.77 -20.56
N ASP A 475 -7.88 20.42 -21.40
CA ASP A 475 -8.25 21.67 -22.11
C ASP A 475 -8.76 22.79 -21.18
N GLY A 476 -8.25 22.82 -19.95
CA GLY A 476 -8.62 23.80 -18.92
C GLY A 476 -9.91 23.46 -18.14
N ASP A 477 -10.59 22.37 -18.48
CA ASP A 477 -11.68 21.83 -17.68
C ASP A 477 -11.13 20.88 -16.61
N VAL A 478 -11.57 21.05 -15.36
CA VAL A 478 -11.12 20.24 -14.22
C VAL A 478 -11.71 18.83 -14.33
N LEU A 479 -10.83 17.86 -14.61
CA LEU A 479 -11.14 16.43 -14.59
C LEU A 479 -11.14 15.90 -13.15
N TRP A 480 -10.13 16.27 -12.38
CA TRP A 480 -9.88 15.80 -11.01
C TRP A 480 -9.46 16.99 -10.13
N ASP A 481 -9.96 17.03 -8.90
CA ASP A 481 -9.72 18.10 -7.92
C ASP A 481 -9.72 17.50 -6.52
N ARG A 482 -8.62 17.66 -5.80
CA ARG A 482 -8.41 17.00 -4.53
C ARG A 482 -7.66 17.86 -3.55
N ASP A 483 -8.09 17.85 -2.30
CA ASP A 483 -7.38 18.48 -1.20
C ASP A 483 -6.03 17.81 -0.96
N ALA A 484 -4.97 18.61 -0.85
CA ALA A 484 -3.63 18.13 -0.52
C ALA A 484 -3.45 17.87 0.98
N GLY A 485 -4.38 18.33 1.82
CA GLY A 485 -4.36 18.13 3.26
C GLY A 485 -4.98 16.81 3.73
N ASP A 486 -5.30 15.89 2.82
CA ASP A 486 -5.99 14.63 3.14
C ASP A 486 -5.20 13.71 4.09
N TRP A 487 -5.91 12.82 4.78
CA TRP A 487 -5.48 11.98 5.91
C TRP A 487 -4.42 10.93 5.58
N TRP A 488 -4.00 10.82 4.32
CA TRP A 488 -3.08 9.79 3.84
C TRP A 488 -1.73 10.39 3.44
N PRO A 489 -1.03 11.12 4.34
CA PRO A 489 0.33 11.55 4.04
C PRO A 489 1.19 10.30 3.81
N TRP A 490 2.25 10.42 3.00
CA TRP A 490 3.25 9.37 2.77
C TRP A 490 2.84 8.18 1.90
N PHE A 491 1.57 8.07 1.50
CA PHE A 491 1.15 7.01 0.58
C PHE A 491 1.26 7.44 -0.87
N TYR A 492 1.90 6.60 -1.69
CA TYR A 492 1.68 6.66 -3.11
C TYR A 492 0.25 6.21 -3.39
N MET A 493 -0.52 7.12 -3.92
CA MET A 493 -1.91 6.89 -4.30
C MET A 493 -1.99 6.87 -5.81
N GLN A 494 -2.58 5.80 -6.34
CA GLN A 494 -2.93 5.74 -7.75
C GLN A 494 -4.19 6.57 -8.00
N GLY A 495 -4.03 7.66 -8.74
CA GLY A 495 -5.10 8.48 -9.27
C GLY A 495 -6.03 9.03 -8.21
N SER A 496 -7.31 8.63 -8.31
CA SER A 496 -8.36 9.06 -7.39
C SER A 496 -8.30 8.27 -6.08
N GLU A 497 -7.50 8.73 -5.11
CA GLU A 497 -7.70 8.61 -3.64
C GLU A 497 -7.86 7.21 -3.03
N HIS A 498 -7.97 6.20 -3.87
CA HIS A 498 -8.59 4.96 -3.51
C HIS A 498 -8.39 3.88 -4.57
N GLN A 499 -7.33 4.02 -5.37
CA GLN A 499 -6.91 3.09 -6.43
C GLN A 499 -7.80 3.14 -7.68
N GLY A 500 -7.18 3.36 -8.85
CA GLY A 500 -7.83 3.22 -10.15
C GLY A 500 -7.68 4.43 -11.08
N ALA A 501 -7.87 4.13 -12.37
CA ALA A 501 -7.81 5.11 -13.44
C ALA A 501 -9.04 6.02 -13.46
N ILE A 502 -8.84 7.28 -13.85
CA ILE A 502 -9.89 8.29 -13.97
C ILE A 502 -10.47 8.24 -15.38
N ASN A 503 -11.79 8.07 -15.50
CA ASN A 503 -12.45 8.10 -16.79
C ASN A 503 -12.43 9.52 -17.39
N ALA A 504 -11.64 9.70 -18.46
CA ALA A 504 -11.46 10.93 -19.19
C ALA A 504 -12.28 10.99 -20.49
N THR A 505 -13.13 9.99 -20.76
CA THR A 505 -13.81 9.82 -22.06
C THR A 505 -14.60 11.06 -22.48
N GLU A 506 -15.39 11.65 -21.59
CA GLU A 506 -16.20 12.84 -21.91
C GLU A 506 -15.35 14.07 -22.29
N PHE A 507 -14.09 14.11 -21.87
CA PHE A 507 -13.16 15.22 -22.12
C PHE A 507 -12.34 15.01 -23.40
N VAL A 508 -12.21 13.78 -23.85
CA VAL A 508 -11.24 13.36 -24.87
C VAL A 508 -11.91 12.87 -26.15
N GLN A 509 -13.08 12.23 -26.04
CA GLN A 509 -13.74 11.57 -27.16
C GLN A 509 -14.05 12.53 -28.31
N GLY A 510 -13.63 12.15 -29.51
CA GLY A 510 -13.83 12.93 -30.74
C GLY A 510 -12.81 14.05 -30.97
N LYS A 511 -11.77 14.14 -30.13
CA LYS A 511 -10.62 15.03 -30.33
C LYS A 511 -9.43 14.23 -30.86
N ASP A 512 -8.55 14.89 -31.61
CA ASP A 512 -7.29 14.28 -32.10
C ASP A 512 -6.12 14.50 -31.12
N SER A 513 -6.22 15.54 -30.28
CA SER A 513 -5.29 15.79 -29.18
C SER A 513 -5.96 16.66 -28.11
N VAL A 514 -5.41 16.66 -26.89
CA VAL A 514 -5.85 17.48 -25.76
C VAL A 514 -4.67 18.07 -24.99
N LYS A 515 -4.87 19.19 -24.31
CA LYS A 515 -3.94 19.72 -23.31
C LYS A 515 -4.21 19.05 -21.95
N LEU A 516 -3.29 18.21 -21.49
CA LEU A 516 -3.31 17.66 -20.13
C LEU A 516 -2.49 18.56 -19.20
N GLU A 517 -3.10 19.05 -18.13
CA GLU A 517 -2.48 19.96 -17.16
C GLU A 517 -2.61 19.42 -15.73
N PHE A 518 -1.49 19.37 -15.01
CA PHE A 518 -1.45 19.17 -13.57
C PHE A 518 -1.30 20.52 -12.89
N ARG A 519 -2.10 20.79 -11.86
CA ARG A 519 -2.14 22.07 -11.17
C ARG A 519 -2.18 21.89 -9.66
N PHE A 520 -1.38 22.66 -8.94
CA PHE A 520 -1.44 22.80 -7.49
C PHE A 520 -1.94 24.20 -7.14
N LEU A 521 -3.05 24.31 -6.43
CA LEU A 521 -3.81 25.55 -6.24
C LEU A 521 -4.07 25.80 -4.76
N HIS A 522 -3.66 26.96 -4.25
CA HIS A 522 -4.12 27.45 -2.95
C HIS A 522 -5.52 28.07 -3.11
N GLN A 523 -6.51 27.57 -2.37
CA GLN A 523 -7.87 28.11 -2.35
C GLN A 523 -8.17 28.79 -1.03
N GLU A 524 -8.98 29.85 -1.09
CA GLU A 524 -9.49 30.51 0.10
C GLU A 524 -10.47 29.55 0.81
N ARG A 525 -10.24 29.32 2.11
CA ARG A 525 -11.11 28.46 2.92
C ARG A 525 -12.53 29.01 2.86
N ARG A 526 -13.44 28.32 2.17
CA ARG A 526 -14.85 28.74 2.11
C ARG A 526 -15.52 28.43 3.45
N PRO A 527 -15.89 29.45 4.26
CA PRO A 527 -16.53 29.19 5.54
C PRO A 527 -17.88 28.50 5.28
N GLY A 528 -18.04 27.27 5.74
CA GLY A 528 -19.32 26.54 5.67
C GLY A 528 -19.58 25.75 4.39
N ALA A 529 -18.65 25.69 3.44
CA ALA A 529 -18.80 24.80 2.28
C ALA A 529 -18.40 23.36 2.66
N ARG A 530 -19.25 22.63 3.40
CA ARG A 530 -19.19 21.15 3.36
C ARG A 530 -19.28 20.76 1.89
N HIS A 531 -18.31 20.00 1.34
CA HIS A 531 -18.18 19.60 -0.07
C HIS A 531 -19.52 19.56 -0.82
N ARG A 532 -19.99 20.71 -1.31
CA ARG A 532 -21.12 20.82 -2.22
C ARG A 532 -20.50 21.05 -3.57
N VAL A 533 -20.04 19.95 -4.16
CA VAL A 533 -19.60 19.92 -5.55
C VAL A 533 -20.73 20.48 -6.40
N ARG A 534 -20.44 21.53 -7.18
CA ARG A 534 -21.41 22.17 -8.07
C ARG A 534 -21.89 21.15 -9.09
N ARG A 535 -23.06 20.56 -8.86
CA ARG A 535 -23.77 19.73 -9.85
C ARG A 535 -24.11 20.58 -11.07
N ARG A 536 -23.35 20.46 -12.16
CA ARG A 536 -23.90 20.77 -13.49
C ARG A 536 -25.06 19.81 -13.74
N ARG A 537 -26.23 20.33 -14.10
CA ARG A 537 -27.39 19.50 -14.50
C ARG A 537 -27.01 18.67 -15.73
N ARG A 538 -26.76 17.37 -15.54
CA ARG A 538 -26.53 16.39 -16.62
C ARG A 538 -27.86 15.97 -17.27
N PRO A 539 -27.90 15.64 -18.56
CA PRO A 539 -29.02 14.90 -19.15
C PRO A 539 -29.06 13.48 -18.56
N HIS A 540 -30.27 12.99 -18.24
CA HIS A 540 -30.47 11.68 -17.62
C HIS A 540 -30.09 10.52 -18.57
N HIS A 541 -28.98 9.84 -18.32
CA HIS A 541 -28.76 8.49 -18.85
C HIS A 541 -29.61 7.47 -18.06
N ARG A 542 -30.37 6.63 -18.78
CA ARG A 542 -31.12 5.51 -18.17
C ARG A 542 -30.13 4.42 -17.70
N PRO A 543 -30.24 3.91 -16.47
CA PRO A 543 -29.42 2.78 -16.01
C PRO A 543 -29.68 1.53 -16.86
N ARG A 544 -28.65 0.70 -17.06
CA ARG A 544 -28.75 -0.58 -17.78
C ARG A 544 -29.71 -1.54 -17.03
N PRO A 545 -30.45 -2.43 -17.73
CA PRO A 545 -31.47 -3.28 -17.10
C PRO A 545 -30.99 -4.14 -15.92
N GLY A 546 -29.74 -4.64 -15.94
CA GLY A 546 -29.17 -5.46 -14.85
C GLY A 546 -28.93 -4.67 -13.54
N GLN A 547 -28.41 -3.45 -13.64
CA GLN A 547 -28.08 -2.61 -12.48
C GLN A 547 -29.30 -2.18 -11.66
N ARG A 548 -30.49 -2.17 -12.28
CA ARG A 548 -31.73 -1.79 -11.60
C ARG A 548 -32.17 -2.85 -10.59
N ARG A 549 -32.05 -4.14 -10.93
CA ARG A 549 -32.39 -5.24 -10.00
C ARG A 549 -31.45 -5.28 -8.80
N LEU A 550 -30.15 -5.07 -9.02
CA LEU A 550 -29.16 -5.04 -7.96
C LEU A 550 -29.36 -3.87 -6.99
N ARG A 551 -29.62 -2.66 -7.53
CA ARG A 551 -29.94 -1.49 -6.71
C ARG A 551 -31.27 -1.61 -5.97
N GLU A 552 -32.25 -2.34 -6.52
CA GLU A 552 -33.51 -2.62 -5.86
C GLU A 552 -33.33 -3.63 -4.71
N ARG A 553 -32.50 -4.68 -4.86
CA ARG A 553 -32.14 -5.61 -3.75
C ARG A 553 -31.43 -4.88 -2.60
N LEU A 554 -30.35 -4.15 -2.89
CA LEU A 554 -29.60 -3.38 -1.87
C LEU A 554 -30.47 -2.33 -1.14
N ARG A 555 -31.54 -1.85 -1.77
CA ARG A 555 -32.49 -0.89 -1.16
C ARG A 555 -33.58 -1.56 -0.33
N LEU A 556 -33.97 -2.78 -0.66
CA LEU A 556 -35.05 -3.49 0.04
C LEU A 556 -34.56 -4.11 1.35
N ASP A 557 -33.30 -4.52 1.43
CA ASP A 557 -32.71 -5.12 2.64
C ASP A 557 -32.02 -4.09 3.56
N GLY A 558 -31.72 -2.89 3.05
CA GLY A 558 -31.11 -1.77 3.79
C GLY A 558 -32.09 -0.97 4.66
N GLY A 559 -33.07 -1.63 5.30
CA GLY A 559 -33.91 -1.01 6.32
C GLY A 559 -33.04 -0.53 7.49
N ALA A 560 -33.13 0.75 7.84
CA ALA A 560 -32.28 1.42 8.81
C ALA A 560 -32.08 0.61 10.12
N VAL A 561 -30.91 0.00 10.27
CA VAL A 561 -30.44 -0.53 11.56
C VAL A 561 -30.04 0.66 12.42
N ARG A 562 -30.99 1.18 13.19
CA ARG A 562 -30.67 2.01 14.37
C ARG A 562 -30.27 1.05 15.50
N ALA A 563 -29.00 1.07 15.86
CA ALA A 563 -28.55 0.50 17.13
C ALA A 563 -29.21 1.29 18.28
N HIS A 564 -30.16 0.67 18.97
CA HIS A 564 -30.71 1.15 20.24
C HIS A 564 -30.46 0.09 21.31
N HIS A 565 -29.63 0.44 22.30
CA HIS A 565 -29.61 -0.24 23.60
C HIS A 565 -30.92 0.03 24.36
N GLY A 566 -31.55 -1.05 24.81
CA GLY A 566 -32.23 -1.21 26.10
C GLY A 566 -33.37 -0.27 26.49
N GLY A 567 -34.60 -0.79 26.58
CA GLY A 567 -35.67 -0.17 27.37
C GLY A 567 -37.06 -0.73 27.08
N GLY A 568 -37.60 -1.54 27.99
CA GLY A 568 -38.78 -2.36 27.74
C GLY A 568 -40.18 -1.72 27.91
N ARG A 569 -41.15 -2.62 27.69
CA ARG A 569 -42.61 -2.62 27.99
C ARG A 569 -43.57 -1.91 27.02
N GLY A 570 -44.62 -2.66 26.64
CA GLY A 570 -45.94 -2.10 26.29
C GLY A 570 -46.62 -2.76 25.09
N ALA A 571 -47.52 -3.72 25.36
CA ALA A 571 -48.38 -4.36 24.36
C ALA A 571 -49.55 -3.46 23.91
N ARG A 572 -49.95 -3.54 22.62
CA ARG A 572 -51.34 -3.75 22.14
C ARG A 572 -51.43 -3.79 20.59
N PRO A 573 -52.44 -4.47 20.00
CA PRO A 573 -52.48 -4.80 18.58
C PRO A 573 -53.37 -3.84 17.76
N VAL A 574 -53.03 -3.61 16.49
CA VAL A 574 -53.93 -2.96 15.52
C VAL A 574 -53.99 -3.74 14.22
N ARG A 575 -55.23 -3.97 13.79
CA ARG A 575 -55.70 -4.65 12.58
C ARG A 575 -55.36 -3.89 11.30
N GLY A 576 -54.92 -4.65 10.29
CA GLY A 576 -55.49 -4.75 8.94
C GLY A 576 -55.63 -3.50 8.06
N ARG A 577 -55.14 -3.60 6.82
CA ARG A 577 -56.00 -3.53 5.61
C ARG A 577 -55.23 -3.89 4.33
N ARG A 578 -55.83 -4.79 3.57
CA ARG A 578 -55.61 -5.05 2.14
C ARG A 578 -55.84 -3.78 1.32
N ARG A 579 -55.14 -3.64 0.19
CA ARG A 579 -55.74 -3.19 -1.07
C ARG A 579 -54.91 -3.65 -2.27
N ASP A 580 -55.65 -4.30 -3.16
CA ASP A 580 -55.38 -4.66 -4.55
C ASP A 580 -54.92 -3.41 -5.35
N GLY A 581 -54.09 -3.48 -6.39
CA GLY A 581 -54.13 -4.37 -7.54
C GLY A 581 -54.91 -3.69 -8.67
N ALA A 582 -54.23 -3.02 -9.61
CA ALA A 582 -54.79 -2.68 -10.93
C ALA A 582 -53.71 -2.31 -11.95
N ALA A 583 -53.84 -2.97 -13.11
CA ALA A 583 -53.01 -2.90 -14.29
C ALA A 583 -53.22 -1.63 -15.13
N GLY A 584 -52.32 -1.40 -16.08
CA GLY A 584 -52.46 -0.39 -17.13
C GLY A 584 -51.38 -0.48 -18.20
N GLU A 585 -51.59 -1.37 -19.17
CA GLU A 585 -50.90 -1.37 -20.47
C GLU A 585 -51.24 -0.09 -21.27
N ARG A 586 -50.30 0.36 -22.12
CA ARG A 586 -50.56 0.80 -23.51
C ARG A 586 -49.27 1.30 -24.21
N GLY A 587 -49.04 0.79 -25.42
CA GLY A 587 -48.84 1.61 -26.62
C GLY A 587 -47.42 2.10 -27.00
N ARG A 588 -46.76 1.36 -27.90
CA ARG A 588 -45.86 1.86 -28.97
C ARG A 588 -46.68 2.68 -30.01
N PRO A 589 -46.13 3.36 -31.06
CA PRO A 589 -44.81 3.29 -31.75
C PRO A 589 -44.16 4.69 -31.93
N GLY A 590 -42.99 4.98 -32.52
CA GLY A 590 -42.09 4.33 -33.48
C GLY A 590 -41.84 5.33 -34.63
N HIS A 591 -40.62 5.84 -34.81
CA HIS A 591 -40.22 6.54 -36.04
C HIS A 591 -38.71 6.44 -36.32
N ARG A 592 -38.40 5.87 -37.48
CA ARG A 592 -37.08 5.88 -38.15
C ARG A 592 -36.88 7.23 -38.86
N ARG A 593 -35.66 7.78 -38.81
CA ARG A 593 -35.15 8.70 -39.85
C ARG A 593 -33.71 8.34 -40.21
N ARG A 594 -33.51 8.02 -41.50
CA ARG A 594 -32.21 8.00 -42.20
C ARG A 594 -31.73 9.44 -42.39
N ARG A 595 -30.42 9.68 -42.29
CA ARG A 595 -29.78 10.88 -42.85
C ARG A 595 -28.52 10.52 -43.63
N HIS A 596 -28.41 11.16 -44.79
CA HIS A 596 -27.33 11.13 -45.75
C HIS A 596 -26.05 11.83 -45.26
N LEU A 597 -24.89 11.29 -45.64
CA LEU A 597 -23.59 11.96 -45.68
C LEU A 597 -23.53 12.94 -46.87
N PRO A 598 -22.70 14.00 -46.78
CA PRO A 598 -21.61 14.06 -47.76
C PRO A 598 -20.27 14.62 -47.26
N ARG A 599 -19.22 13.97 -47.79
CA ARG A 599 -17.95 14.41 -48.38
C ARG A 599 -17.12 15.60 -47.83
N ARG A 600 -15.83 15.25 -47.66
CA ARG A 600 -14.63 16.03 -47.37
C ARG A 600 -14.35 17.22 -48.31
N ARG A 601 -13.68 18.25 -47.76
CA ARG A 601 -12.67 19.07 -48.45
C ARG A 601 -11.48 19.27 -47.51
N GLY A 602 -10.28 19.13 -48.07
CA GLY A 602 -9.00 19.30 -47.38
C GLY A 602 -8.55 20.75 -47.31
N GLY A 603 -7.53 20.98 -46.49
CA GLY A 603 -6.83 22.25 -46.36
C GLY A 603 -5.70 22.14 -45.33
N ASP A 604 -4.47 22.09 -45.85
CA ASP A 604 -3.21 22.69 -45.42
C ASP A 604 -2.72 22.60 -43.96
N ARG A 605 -1.50 22.04 -43.83
CA ARG A 605 -0.63 22.05 -42.64
C ARG A 605 0.19 23.34 -42.56
N PRO A 606 0.55 23.78 -41.34
CA PRO A 606 1.88 24.35 -41.16
C PRO A 606 2.63 23.84 -39.91
N GLY A 607 3.91 23.52 -40.10
CA GLY A 607 5.04 23.78 -39.18
C GLY A 607 5.12 23.00 -37.87
N GLU A 608 5.87 21.89 -37.86
CA GLU A 608 6.37 21.25 -36.63
C GLU A 608 7.44 22.12 -35.95
N ARG A 609 7.27 22.39 -34.65
CA ARG A 609 8.35 22.73 -33.71
C ARG A 609 8.48 21.58 -32.71
N ALA A 610 9.70 21.11 -32.48
CA ALA A 610 10.01 20.03 -31.56
C ALA A 610 9.78 20.48 -30.10
N ALA A 611 8.91 19.76 -29.39
CA ALA A 611 8.80 19.78 -27.93
C ALA A 611 9.24 18.41 -27.40
N GLY A 612 9.97 18.41 -26.28
CA GLY A 612 10.39 17.18 -25.60
C GLY A 612 9.18 16.31 -25.27
N ARG A 613 9.21 15.05 -25.70
CA ARG A 613 8.13 14.07 -25.47
C ARG A 613 8.38 13.37 -24.13
N ILE A 614 7.43 13.48 -23.20
CA ILE A 614 7.27 12.50 -22.13
C ILE A 614 6.34 11.41 -22.70
N ALA A 615 6.82 10.17 -22.76
CA ALA A 615 6.06 9.07 -23.32
C ALA A 615 4.92 8.66 -22.36
N VAL A 616 3.68 9.02 -22.69
CA VAL A 616 2.49 8.34 -22.16
C VAL A 616 2.28 7.11 -23.03
N ARG A 617 2.41 5.92 -22.44
CA ARG A 617 2.38 4.65 -23.17
C ARG A 617 0.93 4.27 -23.49
N VAL A 618 0.47 4.61 -24.70
CA VAL A 618 -0.73 3.98 -25.29
C VAL A 618 -0.26 2.68 -25.94
N ARG A 619 -0.64 1.52 -25.36
CA ARG A 619 -0.31 0.21 -25.95
C ARG A 619 -1.21 -0.04 -27.16
N ARG A 620 -0.59 -0.27 -28.33
CA ARG A 620 -1.22 -0.97 -29.45
C ARG A 620 -0.89 -2.46 -29.36
N ASP A 621 -1.89 -3.29 -29.59
CA ASP A 621 -1.65 -4.69 -29.97
C ASP A 621 -1.15 -4.72 -31.43
N GLY A 622 0.03 -5.30 -31.69
CA GLY A 622 0.29 -5.96 -32.98
C GLY A 622 1.48 -5.56 -33.85
N ASP A 623 2.36 -4.61 -33.50
CA ASP A 623 3.47 -4.24 -34.41
C ASP A 623 4.86 -4.60 -33.88
N ARG A 624 5.65 -5.27 -34.74
CA ARG A 624 7.08 -5.59 -34.54
C ARG A 624 7.93 -4.30 -34.58
N PRO A 625 9.00 -4.17 -33.79
CA PRO A 625 9.86 -3.00 -33.82
C PRO A 625 10.86 -3.05 -34.98
N ASP A 626 10.93 -1.97 -35.76
CA ASP A 626 12.02 -1.69 -36.71
C ASP A 626 13.23 -1.07 -35.98
N PRO A 627 14.48 -1.25 -36.47
CA PRO A 627 15.68 -0.87 -35.75
C PRO A 627 15.97 0.63 -35.83
N LEU A 628 16.18 1.26 -34.66
CA LEU A 628 16.51 2.68 -34.52
C LEU A 628 17.95 3.01 -34.96
N VAL A 629 18.04 3.95 -35.90
CA VAL A 629 19.27 4.64 -36.33
C VAL A 629 19.73 5.62 -35.25
N ARG A 630 21.00 5.50 -34.81
CA ARG A 630 21.65 6.44 -33.88
C ARG A 630 21.95 7.77 -34.58
N ARG A 631 21.48 8.88 -34.03
CA ARG A 631 22.11 10.21 -34.14
C ARG A 631 22.17 10.84 -32.76
N GLY A 632 23.36 11.25 -32.34
CA GLY A 632 23.60 11.99 -31.10
C GLY A 632 23.55 13.49 -31.31
N VAL A 633 23.00 14.21 -30.33
CA VAL A 633 23.15 15.64 -30.02
C VAL A 633 22.77 15.72 -28.52
N GLY A 634 23.57 16.25 -27.58
CA GLY A 634 24.04 17.63 -27.47
C GLY A 634 23.03 18.40 -26.59
N GLY A 635 23.41 18.72 -25.36
CA GLY A 635 22.53 19.30 -24.34
C GLY A 635 22.22 20.78 -24.57
N ASP A 636 21.11 21.22 -23.98
CA ASP A 636 20.88 22.60 -23.54
C ASP A 636 19.68 22.67 -22.58
N ASP A 637 19.84 23.47 -21.53
CA ASP A 637 18.88 23.70 -20.44
C ASP A 637 17.70 24.59 -20.88
N GLY A 638 16.47 24.15 -20.58
CA GLY A 638 15.24 24.86 -20.90
C GLY A 638 14.54 25.42 -19.65
N HIS A 639 14.45 26.75 -19.54
CA HIS A 639 13.70 27.47 -18.51
C HIS A 639 12.18 27.25 -18.59
N ALA A 640 11.55 27.05 -17.42
CA ALA A 640 10.10 27.05 -17.23
C ALA A 640 9.50 28.46 -17.42
N SER A 641 8.38 28.55 -18.13
CA SER A 641 7.65 29.80 -18.37
C SER A 641 6.47 29.95 -17.40
N HIS A 642 6.38 31.10 -16.73
CA HIS A 642 5.25 31.46 -15.87
C HIS A 642 4.08 31.99 -16.71
N GLY A 643 3.03 31.19 -16.87
CA GLY A 643 1.74 31.64 -17.41
C GLY A 643 0.87 32.27 -16.32
N ALA A 644 0.64 33.58 -16.40
CA ALA A 644 -0.24 34.30 -15.47
C ALA A 644 -1.73 34.00 -15.76
N CYS A 645 -2.46 33.52 -14.75
CA CYS A 645 -3.92 33.38 -14.80
C CYS A 645 -4.64 34.74 -14.64
N ARG A 646 -5.76 34.87 -15.38
CA ARG A 646 -6.70 36.01 -15.51
C ARG A 646 -6.72 37.07 -14.39
N ARG A 647 -6.49 38.33 -14.80
CA ARG A 647 -6.79 39.56 -14.04
C ARG A 647 -8.31 39.76 -13.92
N GLN A 648 -8.84 39.79 -12.69
CA GLN A 648 -10.06 40.56 -12.38
C GLN A 648 -9.63 42.01 -12.11
N ARG A 649 -10.24 42.96 -12.84
CA ARG A 649 -10.04 44.40 -12.63
C ARG A 649 -10.92 44.86 -11.48
N HIS A 650 -10.33 45.46 -10.46
CA HIS A 650 -11.01 46.41 -9.59
C HIS A 650 -10.18 47.69 -9.53
N ASP A 651 -10.77 48.77 -10.05
CA ASP A 651 -10.32 50.14 -9.87
C ASP A 651 -10.58 50.60 -8.43
N GLY A 652 -9.63 51.29 -7.82
CA GLY A 652 -9.81 51.86 -6.49
C GLY A 652 -8.54 52.51 -5.95
N ARG A 653 -8.31 53.77 -6.34
CA ARG A 653 -7.20 54.62 -5.89
C ARG A 653 -7.32 54.92 -4.39
N GLY A 654 -6.20 54.86 -3.68
CA GLY A 654 -6.05 55.46 -2.35
C GLY A 654 -4.59 55.43 -1.89
N ARG A 655 -3.87 56.56 -2.03
CA ARG A 655 -2.60 56.82 -1.34
C ARG A 655 -2.90 57.21 0.12
N PRO A 656 -2.00 56.92 1.07
CA PRO A 656 -1.21 58.03 1.61
C PRO A 656 0.28 57.71 1.87
N ARG A 657 1.00 58.81 2.11
CA ARG A 657 2.45 59.01 2.24
C ARG A 657 3.06 58.47 3.56
N PRO A 658 4.41 58.38 3.66
CA PRO A 658 5.13 57.71 4.74
C PRO A 658 5.45 58.63 5.92
N ARG A 659 5.64 58.06 7.11
CA ARG A 659 6.39 58.69 8.21
C ARG A 659 7.35 57.68 8.84
N HIS A 660 8.60 58.12 8.94
CA HIS A 660 9.67 57.56 9.76
C HIS A 660 9.35 57.71 11.25
N ASP A 661 9.75 56.73 12.07
CA ASP A 661 10.81 56.90 13.07
C ASP A 661 10.97 55.63 13.92
N HIS A 662 12.19 55.10 13.95
CA HIS A 662 12.64 54.07 14.88
C HIS A 662 13.29 54.74 16.11
N ARG A 663 12.85 54.37 17.32
CA ARG A 663 13.66 54.41 18.54
C ARG A 663 13.51 53.09 19.30
N PRO A 664 14.58 52.56 19.92
CA PRO A 664 14.53 51.34 20.71
C PRO A 664 14.33 51.65 22.21
N GLY A 665 13.50 50.85 22.88
CA GLY A 665 13.42 50.75 24.34
C GLY A 665 13.23 49.28 24.68
N ALA A 666 14.18 48.63 25.34
CA ALA A 666 14.45 48.63 26.78
C ALA A 666 13.82 47.41 27.47
N ALA A 667 14.69 46.70 28.17
CA ALA A 667 14.51 45.43 28.86
C ALA A 667 13.32 45.36 29.83
N HIS A 668 12.71 44.18 29.95
CA HIS A 668 11.98 43.77 31.14
C HIS A 668 12.40 42.36 31.57
N ARG A 669 13.19 42.29 32.64
CA ARG A 669 13.33 41.11 33.50
C ARG A 669 12.07 41.02 34.36
N GLN A 670 11.44 39.84 34.44
CA GLN A 670 10.57 39.47 35.54
C GLN A 670 11.05 38.15 36.14
N ARG A 671 11.54 38.24 37.39
CA ARG A 671 11.72 37.12 38.31
C ARG A 671 10.35 36.80 38.90
N HIS A 672 9.97 35.53 38.91
CA HIS A 672 9.01 35.01 39.87
C HIS A 672 9.62 33.81 40.59
N GLU A 673 10.05 34.07 41.83
CA GLU A 673 10.28 33.07 42.86
C GLU A 673 8.91 32.64 43.41
N ARG A 674 8.64 31.33 43.45
CA ARG A 674 7.65 30.74 44.36
C ARG A 674 8.28 29.51 45.02
N ARG A 675 8.39 29.60 46.35
CA ARG A 675 8.72 28.49 47.26
C ARG A 675 7.58 27.46 47.27
N PRO A 676 7.87 26.16 47.44
CA PRO A 676 6.87 25.14 47.75
C PRO A 676 6.80 24.87 49.27
N GLU A 677 5.59 24.57 49.75
CA GLU A 677 5.34 23.99 51.08
C GLU A 677 4.08 23.08 50.98
N PRO A 678 3.85 22.11 51.89
CA PRO A 678 4.20 20.72 51.60
C PRO A 678 3.05 19.70 51.75
N ALA A 679 3.33 18.50 51.23
CA ALA A 679 2.93 17.17 51.72
C ALA A 679 1.48 16.96 52.21
N GLY A 680 0.63 16.47 51.31
CA GLY A 680 -0.60 15.76 51.66
C GLY A 680 -0.32 14.28 51.95
N ARG A 681 -0.63 13.86 53.19
CA ARG A 681 -0.78 12.46 53.63
C ARG A 681 -1.70 11.69 52.71
N VAL A 682 -1.31 10.48 52.32
CA VAL A 682 -2.22 9.44 51.82
C VAL A 682 -2.12 8.24 52.76
N ASP A 683 -3.28 7.85 53.27
CA ASP A 683 -3.50 6.74 54.19
C ASP A 683 -3.16 5.39 53.56
N HIS A 684 -2.32 4.61 54.24
CA HIS A 684 -2.18 3.18 54.03
C HIS A 684 -3.02 2.42 55.05
N HIS A 685 -4.09 1.75 54.60
CA HIS A 685 -4.61 0.60 55.33
C HIS A 685 -5.25 -0.46 54.40
N ARG A 686 -4.76 -1.69 54.60
CA ARG A 686 -5.38 -3.01 54.39
C ARG A 686 -5.56 -3.53 52.96
N ALA A 687 -4.71 -4.51 52.61
CA ALA A 687 -5.16 -5.91 52.50
C ALA A 687 -3.96 -6.87 52.41
N ALA A 688 -3.76 -7.65 53.47
CA ALA A 688 -2.98 -8.88 53.46
C ALA A 688 -3.86 -9.98 54.05
N HIS A 689 -4.19 -11.02 53.27
CA HIS A 689 -4.05 -12.43 53.65
C HIS A 689 -4.73 -13.41 52.66
N LEU A 690 -4.02 -14.54 52.46
CA LEU A 690 -4.41 -15.88 51.96
C LEU A 690 -4.49 -16.01 50.42
N HIS A 691 -3.77 -16.93 49.75
CA HIS A 691 -3.50 -18.33 50.11
C HIS A 691 -2.09 -18.83 49.70
N ARG A 692 -1.39 -19.45 50.65
CA ARG A 692 -0.35 -20.48 50.42
C ARG A 692 -1.04 -21.86 50.38
N GLN A 693 -0.62 -22.73 49.47
CA GLN A 693 -0.59 -24.22 49.46
C GLN A 693 -0.50 -24.65 47.98
N ARG A 694 0.30 -25.61 47.49
CA ARG A 694 1.24 -26.61 48.01
C ARG A 694 2.26 -26.90 46.90
N SER A 695 3.46 -27.26 47.30
CA SER A 695 4.52 -27.83 46.47
C SER A 695 4.38 -29.36 46.32
N ARG A 696 5.10 -29.87 45.31
CA ARG A 696 5.50 -31.26 45.03
C ARG A 696 4.57 -32.11 44.15
N GLY A 697 5.08 -32.39 42.96
CA GLY A 697 4.65 -33.48 42.09
C GLY A 697 5.71 -33.74 41.04
N ASP A 698 6.49 -34.80 41.25
CA ASP A 698 7.47 -35.38 40.32
C ASP A 698 6.90 -35.47 38.90
N ARG A 699 7.65 -34.99 37.90
CA ARG A 699 7.43 -35.34 36.49
C ARG A 699 8.65 -36.07 35.95
N ARG A 700 8.53 -37.40 35.88
CA ARG A 700 9.33 -38.25 34.99
C ARG A 700 9.05 -37.86 33.52
N PRO A 701 10.04 -37.96 32.62
CA PRO A 701 9.84 -37.68 31.21
C PRO A 701 9.05 -38.83 30.55
N GLN A 702 7.90 -38.51 29.96
CA GLN A 702 7.19 -39.40 29.04
C GLN A 702 7.96 -39.47 27.72
N ARG A 703 8.33 -40.70 27.33
CA ARG A 703 8.85 -41.03 26.01
C ARG A 703 7.69 -40.98 25.01
N HIS A 704 7.83 -40.17 23.95
CA HIS A 704 6.99 -40.28 22.76
C HIS A 704 7.31 -41.58 21.99
N PRO A 705 6.31 -42.27 21.43
CA PRO A 705 6.51 -43.43 20.57
C PRO A 705 6.95 -43.00 19.17
N ARG A 706 7.99 -43.66 18.65
CA ARG A 706 8.45 -43.56 17.25
C ARG A 706 7.39 -44.16 16.32
N PRO A 707 7.07 -43.55 15.17
CA PRO A 707 6.27 -44.21 14.15
C PRO A 707 7.10 -45.26 13.40
N HIS A 708 6.48 -46.42 13.17
CA HIS A 708 7.01 -47.52 12.38
C HIS A 708 7.09 -47.14 10.90
N ALA A 709 8.31 -47.06 10.36
CA ALA A 709 8.55 -47.01 8.92
C ALA A 709 8.34 -48.41 8.31
N ARG A 710 7.35 -48.54 7.42
CA ARG A 710 7.17 -49.69 6.53
C ARG A 710 8.26 -49.67 5.45
N ARG A 711 8.99 -50.79 5.35
CA ARG A 711 9.93 -51.09 4.26
C ARG A 711 9.16 -51.33 2.96
N VAL A 712 9.61 -50.70 1.87
CA VAL A 712 9.38 -51.14 0.48
C VAL A 712 10.76 -51.36 -0.16
N PRO A 713 10.99 -52.45 -0.91
CA PRO A 713 12.32 -52.83 -1.35
C PRO A 713 12.71 -52.26 -2.72
N GLY A 714 13.92 -51.69 -2.76
CA GLY A 714 14.97 -51.92 -3.76
C GLY A 714 14.68 -51.64 -5.24
N PHE A 715 15.38 -50.66 -5.81
CA PHE A 715 15.88 -50.74 -7.19
C PHE A 715 17.28 -50.13 -7.31
N LEU A 716 18.05 -50.74 -8.21
CA LEU A 716 19.52 -50.75 -8.32
C LEU A 716 20.17 -49.39 -8.59
N ALA A 717 21.37 -49.26 -8.01
CA ALA A 717 22.42 -48.34 -8.41
C ALA A 717 23.06 -48.77 -9.74
N ALA A 718 23.34 -47.81 -10.61
CA ALA A 718 24.33 -47.92 -11.67
C ALA A 718 25.24 -46.69 -11.62
N THR A 719 26.54 -46.95 -11.70
CA THR A 719 27.65 -46.02 -11.45
C THR A 719 28.36 -45.66 -12.77
N ILE A 720 28.81 -44.39 -12.86
CA ILE A 720 30.04 -43.88 -13.57
C ILE A 720 29.93 -43.65 -15.11
N PRO A 721 30.67 -42.70 -15.76
CA PRO A 721 31.65 -41.68 -15.28
C PRO A 721 31.41 -40.21 -15.72
N SER A 722 32.14 -39.34 -15.03
CA SER A 722 32.54 -37.98 -15.42
C SER A 722 33.24 -37.89 -16.78
N ALA A 723 32.99 -36.81 -17.53
CA ALA A 723 33.89 -36.33 -18.58
C ALA A 723 33.89 -34.78 -18.63
N LEU A 724 35.10 -34.22 -18.64
CA LEU A 724 35.39 -32.82 -18.94
C LEU A 724 34.90 -32.45 -20.35
N GLY A 725 34.46 -31.19 -20.52
CA GLY A 725 34.17 -30.62 -21.83
C GLY A 725 33.94 -29.11 -21.77
N MET A 726 35.04 -28.36 -21.82
CA MET A 726 35.08 -26.91 -21.99
C MET A 726 34.80 -26.59 -23.47
N ILE A 727 33.69 -25.93 -23.82
CA ILE A 727 33.48 -25.32 -25.15
C ILE A 727 32.69 -24.03 -25.04
N THR A 728 33.35 -22.93 -25.40
CA THR A 728 32.83 -21.59 -25.69
C THR A 728 32.28 -21.55 -27.11
N PHE A 729 31.12 -20.91 -27.35
CA PHE A 729 30.81 -20.34 -28.66
C PHE A 729 30.09 -18.99 -28.53
N THR A 730 30.83 -17.96 -28.95
CA THR A 730 30.34 -16.72 -29.52
C THR A 730 29.76 -16.98 -30.91
N THR A 731 28.64 -16.32 -31.26
CA THR A 731 28.27 -16.13 -32.67
C THR A 731 27.75 -14.73 -32.91
N GLU A 732 28.55 -14.00 -33.68
CA GLU A 732 28.24 -12.74 -34.35
C GLU A 732 27.19 -12.89 -35.45
N SER A 733 26.63 -11.72 -35.78
CA SER A 733 25.76 -11.38 -36.90
C SER A 733 26.11 -12.01 -38.25
N ARG A 734 25.07 -12.45 -38.97
CA ARG A 734 25.04 -12.38 -40.44
C ARG A 734 23.69 -11.87 -40.94
N ALA A 735 23.74 -10.81 -41.74
CA ALA A 735 22.65 -10.28 -42.53
C ALA A 735 22.29 -11.23 -43.70
N PRO A 736 21.05 -11.22 -44.21
CA PRO A 736 20.71 -11.89 -45.46
C PRO A 736 20.76 -10.92 -46.66
N LEU A 737 21.50 -11.34 -47.69
CA LEU A 737 21.34 -10.90 -49.07
C LEU A 737 19.97 -11.32 -49.60
N GLY A 738 19.29 -10.40 -50.28
CA GLY A 738 18.07 -10.70 -51.03
C GLY A 738 18.35 -11.45 -52.33
N LEU A 739 17.35 -12.20 -52.78
CA LEU A 739 17.12 -12.48 -54.18
C LEU A 739 15.62 -12.76 -54.40
N GLN A 740 15.09 -12.11 -55.42
CA GLN A 740 13.70 -12.09 -55.85
C GLN A 740 13.26 -13.41 -56.48
N ALA A 741 12.02 -13.80 -56.20
CA ALA A 741 11.00 -14.19 -57.17
C ALA A 741 9.62 -13.86 -56.57
#